data_AF-A0A1L7X0M2-F1
#
_entry.id   AF-A0A1L7X0M2-F1
#
_cell.length_a   1.000
_cell.length_b   1.000
_cell.length_c   1.000
_cell.angle_alpha   90.00
_cell.angle_beta   90.00
_cell.angle_gamma   90.00
#
_symmetry.space_group_name_H-M   'P 1'
#
loop_
_entity.id
_entity.type
_entity.pdbx_description
1 polymer ?
#
loop_
_entity_poly.entity_id
_entity_poly.type
_entity_poly.pdbx_seq_one_letter_code
_entity_poly.pdbx_strand_id
1 'polypeptide(L)'
;MLQHSFLFGKLLLASTLFVSFSVAITVSSTILVFARDQASSYSATSGLNAYGIPYELVLVPIGGITLPTLNSSATAGNYGGIITLSEVSYEYSDGWYSAINTTQWQQIYDYQTAFGVRLVRLDVYPDGDFGCTTTVTSQGCCDTAEQLLSFTDVSAFPTAGLNVGATMSTVGLWHYPATITDPTTTVEIAAFAPATGGDASDSQFTTTSTAAVINTFGTRQQLVWFTSWATDWAATSNFIMHAHIHWMTRGLYVGFRRVYFQPQVDDMHLATYLYIPDGGRFRARPSDMAAHVAWQADLNSRLPAGSSFTVEIGHNGNGDIECAVNNETVTGVSHCNPDSEIQYDAPADPPLEFQKPLGTGTDLWPTTPSNYTWSYECAAEDTLMDWFMVAENRDAFWHISHTFTHENLNNSTYSDTVKEIQFNQAWLDQNGLAAGKFSPNGLIPPAITGLHNGDAIKAWLDNGIKYVVGDSSRPLLMNPTNEYWPLITNVSANGYAGLTVVPRWPLPIYYNCDVAACTQQEWLDTSGGWGTFTDLIDFHRTTYSRHLLSLRHDPFMYHQANMRHGDTNNTWTFGPVTGELSLLQIGTEVLAQEMMRLTTWPLVSKQHDDLALDFIARMTRDGCGAKLSWTLSSDLKSITGATVSSTNNQCSTPIPVTFPVSASTTATSTKE
;
A
#
# COMPACT_ATOMS: atom_id res chain seq x y z
N MET A 1 -85.07 60.38 -6.65
CA MET A 1 -85.09 59.21 -7.54
C MET A 1 -83.71 59.10 -8.18
N LEU A 2 -83.01 57.98 -7.94
CA LEU A 2 -81.75 57.47 -8.53
C LEU A 2 -80.48 58.35 -8.40
N GLN A 3 -79.46 58.00 -7.58
CA GLN A 3 -78.43 56.93 -7.71
C GLN A 3 -77.59 57.01 -9.00
N HIS A 4 -76.28 56.76 -9.06
CA HIS A 4 -75.15 56.59 -8.12
C HIS A 4 -73.89 56.48 -9.02
N SER A 5 -72.71 56.83 -8.47
CA SER A 5 -71.46 56.04 -8.54
C SER A 5 -70.20 56.84 -8.93
N PHE A 6 -69.36 57.06 -7.91
CA PHE A 6 -67.94 57.37 -8.01
C PHE A 6 -67.14 56.06 -8.18
N LEU A 7 -66.20 56.01 -9.14
CA LEU A 7 -65.20 54.94 -9.22
C LEU A 7 -63.81 55.49 -8.87
N PHE A 8 -63.23 54.94 -7.80
CA PHE A 8 -61.82 55.07 -7.42
C PHE A 8 -60.94 54.24 -8.37
N GLY A 9 -59.96 54.88 -9.01
CA GLY A 9 -58.87 54.20 -9.71
C GLY A 9 -57.73 53.88 -8.74
N LYS A 10 -57.49 52.58 -8.47
CA LYS A 10 -56.30 52.09 -7.75
C LYS A 10 -55.12 52.03 -8.72
N LEU A 11 -54.03 52.73 -8.38
CA LEU A 11 -52.73 52.58 -9.01
C LEU A 11 -52.05 51.32 -8.42
N LEU A 12 -51.89 50.27 -9.23
CA LEU A 12 -51.06 49.11 -8.86
C LEU A 12 -49.60 49.44 -9.19
N LEU A 13 -48.74 49.50 -8.17
CA LEU A 13 -47.30 49.38 -8.33
C LEU A 13 -46.97 47.93 -8.70
N ALA A 14 -46.42 47.71 -9.90
CA ALA A 14 -45.85 46.43 -10.29
C ALA A 14 -44.43 46.32 -9.74
N SER A 15 -44.26 45.60 -8.64
CA SER A 15 -42.96 45.19 -8.11
C SER A 15 -42.39 44.09 -9.00
N THR A 16 -41.45 44.42 -9.90
CA THR A 16 -40.65 43.43 -10.61
C THR A 16 -39.74 42.72 -9.61
N LEU A 17 -40.14 41.51 -9.20
CA LEU A 17 -39.32 40.58 -8.44
C LEU A 17 -38.19 40.11 -9.38
N PHE A 18 -36.99 40.66 -9.23
CA PHE A 18 -35.79 40.07 -9.81
C PHE A 18 -35.47 38.78 -9.03
N VAL A 19 -35.88 37.63 -9.59
CA VAL A 19 -35.36 36.34 -9.13
C VAL A 19 -33.92 36.26 -9.61
N SER A 20 -32.96 36.55 -8.72
CA SER A 20 -31.55 36.28 -8.98
C SER A 20 -31.36 34.77 -9.02
N PHE A 21 -31.28 34.19 -10.21
CA PHE A 21 -30.74 32.84 -10.36
C PHE A 21 -29.26 32.90 -9.97
N SER A 22 -28.94 32.48 -8.75
CA SER A 22 -27.55 32.24 -8.34
C SER A 22 -27.02 31.09 -9.20
N VAL A 23 -26.14 31.37 -10.15
CA VAL A 23 -25.44 30.33 -10.92
C VAL A 23 -24.59 29.53 -9.93
N ALA A 24 -24.72 28.20 -9.96
CA ALA A 24 -23.96 27.33 -9.08
C ALA A 24 -22.46 27.44 -9.40
N ILE A 25 -21.64 27.63 -8.36
CA ILE A 25 -20.19 27.63 -8.50
C ILE A 25 -19.70 26.18 -8.41
N THR A 26 -18.89 25.78 -9.37
CA THR A 26 -18.35 24.43 -9.49
C THR A 26 -16.83 24.47 -9.48
N VAL A 27 -16.22 23.45 -8.90
CA VAL A 27 -14.76 23.31 -8.84
C VAL A 27 -14.39 21.87 -9.13
N SER A 28 -13.50 21.65 -10.11
CA SER A 28 -12.90 20.34 -10.32
C SER A 28 -12.07 19.94 -9.10
N SER A 29 -12.12 18.68 -8.69
CA SER A 29 -11.31 18.18 -7.56
C SER A 29 -9.85 17.89 -7.93
N THR A 30 -9.42 18.21 -9.16
CA THR A 30 -8.03 17.98 -9.59
C THR A 30 -7.09 18.79 -8.71
N ILE A 31 -6.00 18.18 -8.23
CA ILE A 31 -5.00 18.88 -7.41
C ILE A 31 -3.91 19.45 -8.31
N LEU A 32 -3.63 20.74 -8.17
CA LEU A 32 -2.49 21.37 -8.85
C LEU A 32 -1.24 21.24 -7.98
N VAL A 33 -0.16 20.70 -8.51
CA VAL A 33 1.10 20.49 -7.79
C VAL A 33 2.22 21.28 -8.47
N PHE A 34 2.88 22.17 -7.73
CA PHE A 34 4.07 22.87 -8.19
C PHE A 34 5.32 22.29 -7.52
N ALA A 35 6.30 21.91 -8.35
CA ALA A 35 7.62 21.42 -7.91
C ALA A 35 8.72 21.95 -8.84
N ARG A 36 9.97 21.89 -8.39
CA ARG A 36 11.13 22.37 -9.17
C ARG A 36 11.50 21.43 -10.30
N ASP A 37 11.45 20.13 -10.03
CA ASP A 37 11.87 19.07 -10.95
C ASP A 37 11.09 17.78 -10.72
N GLN A 38 11.24 16.84 -11.66
CA GLN A 38 10.51 15.58 -11.66
C GLN A 38 10.86 14.71 -10.44
N ALA A 39 12.12 14.68 -10.02
CA ALA A 39 12.55 13.80 -8.94
C ALA A 39 11.98 14.28 -7.60
N SER A 40 12.13 15.56 -7.29
CA SER A 40 11.60 16.12 -6.04
C SER A 40 10.07 16.10 -6.00
N SER A 41 9.40 16.20 -7.16
CA SER A 41 7.93 16.20 -7.23
C SER A 41 7.29 14.95 -6.65
N TYR A 42 8.00 13.82 -6.63
CA TYR A 42 7.50 12.56 -6.11
C TYR A 42 6.95 12.69 -4.69
N SER A 43 7.66 13.44 -3.84
CA SER A 43 7.24 13.71 -2.45
C SER A 43 5.91 14.44 -2.30
N ALA A 44 5.48 15.17 -3.34
CA ALA A 44 4.20 15.88 -3.36
C ALA A 44 3.09 15.11 -4.12
N THR A 45 3.47 14.20 -5.03
CA THR A 45 2.52 13.49 -5.90
C THR A 45 2.26 12.03 -5.49
N SER A 46 3.19 11.37 -4.80
CA SER A 46 3.10 9.94 -4.50
C SER A 46 1.86 9.62 -3.66
N GLY A 47 1.56 10.42 -2.63
CA GLY A 47 0.36 10.26 -1.83
C GLY A 47 -0.93 10.48 -2.63
N LEU A 48 -0.96 11.43 -3.56
CA LEU A 48 -2.13 11.62 -4.44
C LEU A 48 -2.32 10.40 -5.35
N ASN A 49 -1.23 9.86 -5.91
CA ASN A 49 -1.24 8.64 -6.70
C ASN A 49 -1.68 7.43 -5.86
N ALA A 50 -1.23 7.31 -4.62
CA ALA A 50 -1.61 6.24 -3.70
C ALA A 50 -3.13 6.17 -3.52
N TYR A 51 -3.76 7.32 -3.26
CA TYR A 51 -5.21 7.43 -3.14
C TYR A 51 -5.94 7.31 -4.49
N GLY A 52 -5.26 7.51 -5.62
CA GLY A 52 -5.88 7.66 -6.94
C GLY A 52 -6.57 9.01 -7.16
N ILE A 53 -6.13 10.05 -6.45
CA ILE A 53 -6.64 11.42 -6.59
C ILE A 53 -6.02 12.06 -7.85
N PRO A 54 -6.83 12.54 -8.81
CA PRO A 54 -6.30 13.21 -10.00
C PRO A 54 -5.50 14.47 -9.64
N TYR A 55 -4.32 14.61 -10.26
CA TYR A 55 -3.48 15.78 -10.10
C TYR A 55 -2.85 16.23 -11.42
N GLU A 56 -2.47 17.51 -11.48
CA GLU A 56 -1.66 18.09 -12.54
C GLU A 56 -0.34 18.57 -11.92
N LEU A 57 0.77 17.99 -12.38
CA LEU A 57 2.10 18.40 -11.98
C LEU A 57 2.62 19.48 -12.94
N VAL A 58 3.01 20.63 -12.39
CA VAL A 58 3.66 21.71 -13.11
C VAL A 58 5.07 21.90 -12.56
N LEU A 59 6.07 21.65 -13.41
CA LEU A 59 7.47 21.89 -13.08
C LEU A 59 7.80 23.37 -13.29
N VAL A 60 8.33 24.01 -12.24
CA VAL A 60 8.67 25.44 -12.22
C VAL A 60 10.18 25.59 -12.22
N PRO A 61 10.83 25.79 -13.39
CA PRO A 61 12.26 26.04 -13.44
C PRO A 61 12.61 27.42 -12.85
N ILE A 62 13.90 27.65 -12.59
CA ILE A 62 14.43 28.94 -12.09
C ILE A 62 14.07 30.14 -12.97
N GLY A 63 13.79 29.94 -14.26
CA GLY A 63 13.32 30.99 -15.17
C GLY A 63 11.85 31.38 -14.99
N GLY A 64 11.13 30.71 -14.09
CA GLY A 64 9.69 30.87 -13.88
C GLY A 64 8.83 30.20 -14.95
N ILE A 65 7.52 30.38 -14.83
CA ILE A 65 6.49 29.83 -15.73
C ILE A 65 5.41 30.87 -16.03
N THR A 66 4.49 30.52 -16.93
CA THR A 66 3.12 31.06 -16.91
C THR A 66 2.26 30.07 -16.12
N LEU A 67 1.43 30.57 -15.19
CA LEU A 67 0.52 29.70 -14.44
C LEU A 67 -0.47 29.01 -15.40
N PRO A 68 -0.85 27.74 -15.12
CA PRO A 68 -1.99 27.14 -15.81
C PRO A 68 -3.27 27.94 -15.54
N THR A 69 -4.26 27.79 -16.41
CA THR A 69 -5.55 28.48 -16.24
C THR A 69 -6.28 27.95 -15.01
N LEU A 70 -6.31 28.76 -13.94
CA LEU A 70 -6.90 28.35 -12.66
C LEU A 70 -8.43 28.20 -12.70
N ASN A 71 -9.12 28.95 -13.55
CA ASN A 71 -10.57 28.89 -13.70
C ASN A 71 -11.00 29.14 -15.16
N SER A 72 -12.02 28.41 -15.62
CA SER A 72 -12.55 28.52 -16.99
C SER A 72 -13.62 29.61 -17.11
N SER A 73 -14.23 30.01 -16.00
CA SER A 73 -15.18 31.13 -15.90
C SER A 73 -15.21 31.70 -14.49
N ALA A 74 -16.00 32.73 -14.23
CA ALA A 74 -16.21 33.25 -12.87
C ALA A 74 -16.88 32.25 -11.91
N THR A 75 -17.45 31.15 -12.42
CA THR A 75 -18.19 30.15 -11.63
C THR A 75 -17.68 28.72 -11.83
N ALA A 76 -16.56 28.53 -12.52
CA ALA A 76 -15.96 27.22 -12.79
C ALA A 76 -14.46 27.22 -12.53
N GLY A 77 -14.05 26.69 -11.37
CA GLY A 77 -12.65 26.51 -10.97
C GLY A 77 -12.09 25.19 -11.50
N ASN A 78 -10.83 25.20 -11.95
CA ASN A 78 -10.19 24.04 -12.58
C ASN A 78 -9.43 23.14 -11.58
N TYR A 79 -9.21 23.60 -10.35
CA TYR A 79 -8.45 22.86 -9.33
C TYR A 79 -9.08 22.94 -7.94
N GLY A 80 -9.15 21.81 -7.24
CA GLY A 80 -9.83 21.68 -5.94
C GLY A 80 -8.90 21.85 -4.75
N GLY A 81 -7.58 21.83 -5.01
CA GLY A 81 -6.50 22.02 -4.06
C GLY A 81 -5.22 22.38 -4.80
N ILE A 82 -4.30 23.02 -4.09
CA ILE A 82 -2.98 23.39 -4.62
C ILE A 82 -1.93 22.91 -3.62
N ILE A 83 -0.87 22.28 -4.11
CA ILE A 83 0.33 21.93 -3.34
C ILE A 83 1.51 22.67 -3.95
N THR A 84 2.35 23.28 -3.13
CA THR A 84 3.67 23.76 -3.55
C THR A 84 4.76 23.11 -2.70
N LEU A 85 5.74 22.51 -3.36
CA LEU A 85 6.90 21.92 -2.72
C LEU A 85 8.07 22.91 -2.70
N SER A 86 8.63 23.13 -1.52
CA SER A 86 9.78 24.01 -1.25
C SER A 86 9.60 25.43 -1.80
N GLU A 87 8.35 25.90 -1.85
CA GLU A 87 7.92 27.15 -2.49
C GLU A 87 8.42 27.35 -3.92
N VAL A 88 8.87 26.28 -4.58
CA VAL A 88 9.68 26.30 -5.81
C VAL A 88 10.79 27.36 -5.76
N SER A 89 11.47 27.43 -4.62
CA SER A 89 12.51 28.42 -4.33
C SER A 89 13.86 28.06 -4.92
N TYR A 90 14.59 29.06 -5.40
CA TYR A 90 15.94 28.96 -5.95
C TYR A 90 16.84 30.05 -5.38
N GLU A 91 18.14 29.78 -5.38
CA GLU A 91 19.16 30.79 -5.13
C GLU A 91 19.37 31.65 -6.38
N TYR A 92 18.98 32.92 -6.29
CA TYR A 92 19.32 33.96 -7.25
C TYR A 92 20.53 34.76 -6.76
N SER A 93 21.05 35.67 -7.60
CA SER A 93 22.24 36.47 -7.27
C SER A 93 22.12 37.33 -6.02
N ASP A 94 20.90 37.63 -5.59
CA ASP A 94 20.56 38.53 -4.49
C ASP A 94 19.81 37.82 -3.34
N GLY A 95 19.58 36.51 -3.42
CA GLY A 95 18.98 35.73 -2.34
C GLY A 95 18.12 34.56 -2.82
N TRP A 96 17.49 33.90 -1.85
CA TRP A 96 16.56 32.80 -2.10
C TRP A 96 15.14 33.32 -2.29
N TYR A 97 14.51 32.99 -3.42
CA TYR A 97 13.14 33.40 -3.72
C TYR A 97 12.38 32.33 -4.51
N SER A 98 11.04 32.34 -4.42
CA SER A 98 10.17 31.52 -5.25
C SER A 98 10.31 31.87 -6.74
N ALA A 99 10.36 30.86 -7.60
CA ALA A 99 10.24 31.04 -9.06
C ALA A 99 8.80 31.34 -9.51
N ILE A 100 7.81 31.16 -8.64
CA ILE A 100 6.48 31.76 -8.78
C ILE A 100 6.56 33.18 -8.21
N ASN A 101 6.36 34.18 -9.05
CA ASN A 101 6.53 35.57 -8.64
C ASN A 101 5.33 36.10 -7.81
N THR A 102 5.48 37.27 -7.20
CA THR A 102 4.46 37.89 -6.34
C THR A 102 3.10 38.05 -7.04
N THR A 103 3.07 38.40 -8.33
CA THR A 103 1.82 38.53 -9.09
C THR A 103 1.12 37.18 -9.25
N GLN A 104 1.89 36.12 -9.50
CA GLN A 104 1.37 34.76 -9.62
C GLN A 104 0.89 34.20 -8.28
N TRP A 105 1.60 34.48 -7.19
CA TRP A 105 1.12 34.18 -5.85
C TRP A 105 -0.20 34.88 -5.55
N GLN A 106 -0.34 36.16 -5.92
CA GLN A 106 -1.60 36.87 -5.77
C GLN A 106 -2.73 36.22 -6.60
N GLN A 107 -2.45 35.75 -7.83
CA GLN A 107 -3.44 35.01 -8.63
C GLN A 107 -3.89 33.72 -7.94
N ILE A 108 -2.97 32.98 -7.31
CA ILE A 108 -3.29 31.79 -6.51
C ILE A 108 -4.16 32.19 -5.32
N TYR A 109 -3.83 33.26 -4.60
CA TYR A 109 -4.60 33.74 -3.44
C TYR A 109 -6.00 34.22 -3.82
N ASP A 110 -6.13 34.94 -4.92
CA ASP A 110 -7.43 35.37 -5.46
C ASP A 110 -8.29 34.16 -5.85
N TYR A 111 -7.68 33.12 -6.44
CA TYR A 111 -8.35 31.86 -6.74
C TYR A 111 -8.86 31.14 -5.48
N GLN A 112 -8.06 31.10 -4.41
CA GLN A 112 -8.51 30.57 -3.12
C GLN A 112 -9.76 31.30 -2.60
N THR A 113 -9.76 32.63 -2.66
CA THR A 113 -10.88 33.45 -2.21
C THR A 113 -12.13 33.27 -3.08
N ALA A 114 -11.97 33.17 -4.40
CA ALA A 114 -13.08 33.04 -5.33
C ALA A 114 -13.77 31.66 -5.29
N PHE A 115 -13.00 30.59 -5.07
CA PHE A 115 -13.49 29.21 -5.17
C PHE A 115 -13.40 28.40 -3.88
N GLY A 116 -12.93 28.98 -2.77
CA GLY A 116 -12.79 28.31 -1.47
C GLY A 116 -11.73 27.20 -1.47
N VAL A 117 -10.74 27.28 -2.36
CA VAL A 117 -9.70 26.26 -2.55
C VAL A 117 -8.61 26.37 -1.49
N ARG A 118 -8.14 25.23 -0.99
CA ARG A 118 -7.09 25.12 0.04
C ARG A 118 -5.70 25.00 -0.59
N LEU A 119 -4.70 25.60 0.06
CA LEU A 119 -3.29 25.58 -0.36
C LEU A 119 -2.46 24.80 0.67
N VAL A 120 -1.60 23.91 0.21
CA VAL A 120 -0.64 23.17 1.03
C VAL A 120 0.77 23.62 0.66
N ARG A 121 1.56 23.94 1.68
CA ARG A 121 2.98 24.32 1.57
C ARG A 121 3.82 23.21 2.21
N LEU A 122 4.62 22.53 1.40
CA LEU A 122 5.52 21.47 1.86
C LEU A 122 6.95 21.97 1.84
N ASP A 123 7.78 21.54 2.80
CA ASP A 123 9.22 21.83 2.87
C ASP A 123 9.54 23.34 2.84
N VAL A 124 8.92 24.12 3.73
CA VAL A 124 9.12 25.58 3.74
C VAL A 124 9.84 26.07 4.99
N TYR A 125 10.54 27.19 4.84
CA TYR A 125 11.20 27.88 5.93
C TYR A 125 10.17 28.71 6.73
N PRO A 126 10.15 28.67 8.08
CA PRO A 126 9.19 29.43 8.87
C PRO A 126 9.41 30.95 8.78
N ASP A 127 8.38 31.70 8.37
CA ASP A 127 8.40 33.15 8.30
C ASP A 127 7.01 33.80 8.56
N GLY A 128 6.96 35.11 8.36
CA GLY A 128 5.76 35.92 8.57
C GLY A 128 4.56 35.57 7.68
N ASP A 129 4.78 35.01 6.48
CA ASP A 129 3.68 34.57 5.60
C ASP A 129 2.95 33.35 6.17
N PHE A 130 3.60 32.63 7.09
CA PHE A 130 3.07 31.49 7.83
C PHE A 130 2.73 31.82 9.29
N GLY A 131 2.81 33.10 9.69
CA GLY A 131 2.56 33.53 11.08
C GLY A 131 3.55 32.93 12.08
N CYS A 132 4.76 32.59 11.62
CA CYS A 132 5.77 31.88 12.39
C CYS A 132 7.16 32.53 12.24
N THR A 133 8.11 32.06 13.05
CA THR A 133 9.55 32.28 12.89
C THR A 133 10.28 31.03 13.33
N THR A 134 11.55 30.85 12.97
CA THR A 134 12.39 29.78 13.53
C THR A 134 12.60 29.97 15.03
N THR A 135 12.50 28.90 15.82
CA THR A 135 12.75 28.92 17.27
C THR A 135 14.18 29.36 17.61
N VAL A 136 15.15 28.90 16.82
CA VAL A 136 16.54 29.36 16.87
C VAL A 136 16.84 30.03 15.53
N THR A 137 17.28 31.29 15.57
CA THR A 137 17.39 32.14 14.37
C THR A 137 18.29 31.50 13.31
N SER A 138 17.71 31.26 12.13
CA SER A 138 18.42 30.72 10.95
C SER A 138 19.07 29.34 11.17
N GLN A 139 18.55 28.54 12.11
CA GLN A 139 19.00 27.17 12.36
C GLN A 139 17.90 26.17 12.02
N GLY A 140 18.31 25.01 11.50
CA GLY A 140 17.45 23.83 11.29
C GLY A 140 17.95 22.64 12.10
N CYS A 141 17.27 21.51 11.96
CA CYS A 141 17.53 20.22 12.60
C CYS A 141 17.03 19.10 11.67
N CYS A 142 17.40 17.84 11.79
CA CYS A 142 18.70 17.37 12.22
C CYS A 142 19.13 16.30 11.21
N ASP A 143 20.37 16.39 10.70
CA ASP A 143 20.87 15.39 9.75
C ASP A 143 21.00 14.01 10.41
N THR A 144 21.57 13.95 11.62
CA THR A 144 21.81 12.69 12.36
C THR A 144 21.21 12.64 13.76
N ALA A 145 20.79 13.77 14.34
CA ALA A 145 20.12 13.77 15.64
C ALA A 145 18.64 13.35 15.48
N GLU A 146 18.07 12.81 16.55
CA GLU A 146 16.64 12.51 16.58
C GLU A 146 15.87 13.71 17.14
N GLN A 147 14.79 14.08 16.45
CA GLN A 147 13.79 15.01 16.96
C GLN A 147 12.39 14.52 16.59
N LEU A 148 11.76 13.78 17.50
CA LEU A 148 10.48 13.13 17.21
C LEU A 148 9.39 14.13 16.80
N LEU A 149 8.69 13.85 15.70
CA LEU A 149 7.51 14.57 15.24
C LEU A 149 6.24 13.87 15.68
N SER A 150 5.23 14.62 16.11
CA SER A 150 3.88 14.08 16.34
C SER A 150 2.79 15.11 16.02
N PHE A 151 1.59 14.63 15.69
CA PHE A 151 0.40 15.49 15.59
C PHE A 151 -0.05 15.95 16.97
N THR A 152 -0.30 17.26 17.13
CA THR A 152 -0.87 17.86 18.34
C THR A 152 -2.36 18.13 18.20
N ASP A 153 -2.84 18.37 16.98
CA ASP A 153 -4.26 18.52 16.66
C ASP A 153 -4.58 17.95 15.27
N VAL A 154 -5.59 17.09 15.19
CA VAL A 154 -6.08 16.47 13.94
C VAL A 154 -7.53 16.87 13.61
N SER A 155 -8.12 17.79 14.39
CA SER A 155 -9.53 18.19 14.30
C SER A 155 -9.91 18.82 12.96
N ALA A 156 -8.93 19.38 12.23
CA ALA A 156 -9.13 19.97 10.91
C ALA A 156 -9.20 18.93 9.76
N PHE A 157 -8.81 17.68 10.03
CA PHE A 157 -8.77 16.58 9.05
C PHE A 157 -9.14 15.23 9.71
N PRO A 158 -10.29 15.13 10.39
CA PRO A 158 -10.62 13.98 11.23
C PRO A 158 -10.78 12.68 10.42
N THR A 159 -11.13 12.77 9.14
CA THR A 159 -11.25 11.60 8.25
C THR A 159 -9.90 10.99 7.87
N ALA A 160 -8.78 11.68 8.14
CA ALA A 160 -7.45 11.12 7.96
C ALA A 160 -7.20 9.93 8.91
N GLY A 161 -7.89 9.86 10.06
CA GLY A 161 -7.77 8.75 11.00
C GLY A 161 -6.36 8.60 11.58
N LEU A 162 -5.74 9.73 11.92
CA LEU A 162 -4.38 9.81 12.49
C LEU A 162 -4.47 9.99 14.00
N ASN A 163 -3.60 9.28 14.74
CA ASN A 163 -3.59 9.36 16.20
C ASN A 163 -2.76 10.55 16.70
N VAL A 164 -3.34 11.36 17.57
CA VAL A 164 -2.66 12.50 18.24
C VAL A 164 -1.58 11.96 19.18
N GLY A 165 -0.41 12.60 19.18
CA GLY A 165 0.71 12.27 20.06
C GLY A 165 1.54 11.05 19.66
N ALA A 166 1.16 10.32 18.59
CA ALA A 166 1.99 9.25 18.06
C ALA A 166 3.26 9.85 17.43
N THR A 167 4.42 9.49 17.97
CA THR A 167 5.72 10.03 17.54
C THR A 167 6.30 9.27 16.35
N MET A 168 6.99 10.00 15.47
CA MET A 168 7.73 9.47 14.33
C MET A 168 9.11 10.12 14.26
N SER A 169 10.11 9.35 13.82
CA SER A 169 11.48 9.83 13.68
C SER A 169 11.60 10.91 12.60
N THR A 170 12.47 11.89 12.80
CA THR A 170 12.82 12.87 11.76
C THR A 170 14.26 12.71 11.26
N VAL A 171 14.96 11.64 11.67
CA VAL A 171 16.32 11.38 11.24
C VAL A 171 16.40 11.32 9.71
N GLY A 172 17.33 12.08 9.14
CA GLY A 172 17.52 12.23 7.69
C GLY A 172 16.53 13.17 7.00
N LEU A 173 15.52 13.69 7.71
CA LEU A 173 14.62 14.71 7.19
C LEU A 173 15.02 16.06 7.79
N TRP A 174 15.63 16.93 6.98
CA TRP A 174 15.87 18.31 7.40
C TRP A 174 14.55 19.04 7.73
N HIS A 175 14.56 19.87 8.75
CA HIS A 175 13.41 20.60 9.26
C HIS A 175 13.80 21.86 10.04
N TYR A 176 12.81 22.71 10.29
CA TYR A 176 12.97 24.00 10.95
C TYR A 176 11.99 24.09 12.13
N PRO A 177 12.43 23.76 13.36
CA PRO A 177 11.71 24.07 14.59
C PRO A 177 11.17 25.50 14.60
N ALA A 178 9.85 25.64 14.64
CA ALA A 178 9.18 26.94 14.50
C ALA A 178 8.50 27.40 15.80
N THR A 179 8.22 28.70 15.85
CA THR A 179 7.45 29.37 16.90
C THR A 179 6.38 30.24 16.25
N ILE A 180 5.13 30.03 16.65
CA ILE A 180 3.99 30.85 16.19
C ILE A 180 4.12 32.27 16.76
N THR A 181 4.10 33.26 15.88
CA THR A 181 4.16 34.69 16.23
C THR A 181 2.81 35.38 16.10
N ASP A 182 1.88 34.83 15.31
CA ASP A 182 0.50 35.32 15.20
C ASP A 182 -0.52 34.20 15.48
N PRO A 183 -0.88 33.97 16.75
CA PRO A 183 -1.85 32.94 17.13
C PRO A 183 -3.30 33.32 16.75
N THR A 184 -3.56 34.53 16.24
CA THR A 184 -4.90 34.94 15.83
C THR A 184 -5.29 34.37 14.46
N THR A 185 -4.29 34.11 13.61
CA THR A 185 -4.46 33.58 12.26
C THR A 185 -3.86 32.19 12.10
N THR A 186 -3.05 31.71 13.06
CA THR A 186 -2.21 30.51 12.92
C THR A 186 -2.43 29.54 14.07
N VAL A 187 -2.68 28.27 13.73
CA VAL A 187 -2.91 27.17 14.68
C VAL A 187 -1.88 26.07 14.43
N GLU A 188 -1.20 25.62 15.49
CA GLU A 188 -0.33 24.44 15.44
C GLU A 188 -1.14 23.16 15.25
N ILE A 189 -0.66 22.25 14.39
CA ILE A 189 -1.23 20.91 14.20
C ILE A 189 -0.24 19.77 14.44
N ALA A 190 1.06 20.07 14.42
CA ALA A 190 2.11 19.11 14.72
C ALA A 190 3.29 19.81 15.39
N ALA A 191 4.02 19.05 16.21
CA ALA A 191 5.15 19.55 16.97
C ALA A 191 6.35 18.60 16.86
N PHE A 192 7.53 19.20 16.95
CA PHE A 192 8.79 18.50 17.21
C PHE A 192 9.03 18.45 18.73
N ALA A 193 9.40 17.27 19.24
CA ALA A 193 9.89 17.09 20.60
C ALA A 193 11.27 17.79 20.78
N PRO A 194 11.81 17.90 22.01
CA PRO A 194 13.22 18.26 22.18
C PRO A 194 14.14 17.31 21.39
N ALA A 195 15.20 17.84 20.79
CA ALA A 195 16.19 17.04 20.08
C ALA A 195 17.01 16.20 21.07
N THR A 196 17.40 15.01 20.63
CA THR A 196 18.24 14.06 21.38
C THR A 196 19.34 13.49 20.51
N GLY A 197 20.55 13.36 21.06
CA GLY A 197 21.74 13.02 20.27
C GLY A 197 22.20 14.21 19.42
N GLY A 198 23.01 13.93 18.40
CA GLY A 198 23.49 14.96 17.47
C GLY A 198 24.74 15.71 17.90
N ASP A 199 25.09 16.74 17.14
CA ASP A 199 26.23 17.61 17.43
C ASP A 199 25.83 18.80 18.34
N ALA A 200 26.76 19.70 18.59
CA ALA A 200 26.50 20.85 19.47
C ALA A 200 25.40 21.79 18.94
N SER A 201 25.17 21.84 17.62
CA SER A 201 24.14 22.69 17.01
C SER A 201 22.74 22.16 17.31
N ASP A 202 22.56 20.84 17.36
CA ASP A 202 21.30 20.16 17.67
C ASP A 202 20.89 20.33 19.14
N SER A 203 21.88 20.46 20.04
CA SER A 203 21.68 20.62 21.49
C SER A 203 20.94 21.91 21.90
N GLN A 204 20.68 22.81 20.95
CA GLN A 204 19.93 24.05 21.17
C GLN A 204 18.41 23.82 21.21
N PHE A 205 17.90 22.74 20.61
CA PHE A 205 16.47 22.44 20.55
C PHE A 205 15.99 21.67 21.79
N THR A 206 16.00 22.36 22.94
CA THR A 206 15.74 21.74 24.27
C THR A 206 14.27 21.70 24.69
N THR A 207 13.37 22.31 23.92
CA THR A 207 11.93 22.36 24.19
C THR A 207 11.14 21.97 22.95
N THR A 208 9.88 21.55 23.16
CA THR A 208 8.93 21.35 22.07
C THR A 208 8.81 22.60 21.20
N SER A 209 8.67 22.40 19.89
CA SER A 209 8.52 23.48 18.89
C SER A 209 7.53 23.06 17.80
N THR A 210 7.04 24.04 17.05
CA THR A 210 6.03 23.82 16.01
C THR A 210 6.65 23.16 14.77
N ALA A 211 6.02 22.09 14.27
CA ALA A 211 6.41 21.39 13.04
C ALA A 211 5.49 21.68 11.85
N ALA A 212 4.22 21.95 12.12
CA ALA A 212 3.25 22.32 11.10
C ALA A 212 2.11 23.17 11.65
N VAL A 213 1.57 24.02 10.77
CA VAL A 213 0.48 24.95 11.11
C VAL A 213 -0.62 24.96 10.05
N ILE A 214 -1.80 25.42 10.47
CA ILE A 214 -2.86 25.87 9.57
C ILE A 214 -3.03 27.38 9.77
N ASN A 215 -2.96 28.14 8.68
CA ASN A 215 -3.30 29.56 8.68
C ASN A 215 -4.70 29.80 8.13
N THR A 216 -5.39 30.79 8.68
CA THR A 216 -6.66 31.34 8.15
C THR A 216 -6.53 32.85 7.96
N PHE A 217 -6.53 33.27 6.70
CA PHE A 217 -6.40 34.68 6.30
C PHE A 217 -7.69 35.12 5.60
N GLY A 218 -8.65 35.62 6.38
CA GLY A 218 -10.00 35.87 5.90
C GLY A 218 -10.65 34.56 5.43
N THR A 219 -10.96 34.44 4.13
CA THR A 219 -11.50 33.21 3.54
C THR A 219 -10.44 32.24 3.02
N ARG A 220 -9.18 32.68 2.92
CA ARG A 220 -8.07 31.83 2.46
C ARG A 220 -7.59 30.94 3.60
N GLN A 221 -7.23 29.71 3.26
CA GLN A 221 -6.64 28.77 4.21
C GLN A 221 -5.39 28.14 3.61
N GLN A 222 -4.36 27.94 4.43
CA GLN A 222 -3.21 27.13 4.05
C GLN A 222 -2.77 26.19 5.17
N LEU A 223 -2.17 25.05 4.81
CA LEU A 223 -1.53 24.12 5.73
C LEU A 223 -0.05 24.04 5.36
N VAL A 224 0.82 24.24 6.34
CA VAL A 224 2.26 24.47 6.14
C VAL A 224 3.06 23.46 6.95
N TRP A 225 4.06 22.86 6.31
CA TRP A 225 5.01 21.93 6.93
C TRP A 225 6.43 22.50 6.93
N PHE A 226 7.05 22.54 8.11
CA PHE A 226 8.42 23.03 8.30
C PHE A 226 9.44 21.87 8.30
N THR A 227 9.21 20.86 7.47
CA THR A 227 10.07 19.69 7.31
C THR A 227 10.14 19.29 5.84
N SER A 228 11.29 18.78 5.45
CA SER A 228 11.53 18.16 4.16
C SER A 228 10.74 16.86 4.00
N TRP A 229 10.61 16.43 2.74
CA TRP A 229 9.76 15.31 2.37
C TRP A 229 10.50 14.34 1.49
N ALA A 230 10.41 13.05 1.83
CA ALA A 230 11.01 11.97 1.06
C ALA A 230 10.13 10.71 1.15
N THR A 231 9.01 10.70 0.44
CA THR A 231 8.06 9.56 0.49
C THR A 231 8.63 8.28 -0.12
N ASP A 232 9.71 8.38 -0.88
CA ASP A 232 10.48 7.28 -1.47
C ASP A 232 11.29 6.47 -0.45
N TRP A 233 11.64 7.01 0.71
CA TRP A 233 12.36 6.27 1.76
C TRP A 233 11.92 6.54 3.21
N ALA A 234 11.35 7.70 3.52
CA ALA A 234 10.99 8.06 4.89
C ALA A 234 9.58 7.57 5.28
N ALA A 235 9.49 6.75 6.32
CA ALA A 235 8.22 6.33 6.92
C ALA A 235 7.41 7.53 7.43
N THR A 236 8.10 8.53 8.01
CA THR A 236 7.49 9.74 8.54
C THR A 236 6.77 10.53 7.46
N SER A 237 7.40 10.79 6.31
CA SER A 237 6.75 11.48 5.19
C SER A 237 5.49 10.74 4.71
N ASN A 238 5.54 9.40 4.66
CA ASN A 238 4.36 8.59 4.33
C ASN A 238 3.29 8.63 5.42
N PHE A 239 3.64 8.78 6.70
CA PHE A 239 2.66 8.99 7.77
C PHE A 239 2.00 10.37 7.72
N ILE A 240 2.79 11.43 7.56
CA ILE A 240 2.26 12.80 7.68
C ILE A 240 1.57 13.31 6.41
N MET A 241 1.77 12.69 5.24
CA MET A 241 1.11 13.11 4.00
C MET A 241 -0.42 13.07 4.08
N HIS A 242 -0.96 12.10 4.82
CA HIS A 242 -2.39 11.89 4.94
C HIS A 242 -3.12 13.09 5.56
N ALA A 243 -2.46 13.85 6.44
CA ALA A 243 -3.04 15.04 7.05
C ALA A 243 -3.35 16.11 6.01
N HIS A 244 -2.37 16.47 5.18
CA HIS A 244 -2.57 17.53 4.19
C HIS A 244 -3.44 17.08 3.01
N ILE A 245 -3.41 15.79 2.62
CA ILE A 245 -4.30 15.24 1.59
C ILE A 245 -5.76 15.33 2.05
N HIS A 246 -6.08 14.83 3.26
CA HIS A 246 -7.45 14.89 3.78
C HIS A 246 -7.89 16.31 4.09
N TRP A 247 -7.00 17.16 4.61
CA TRP A 247 -7.32 18.55 4.87
C TRP A 247 -7.63 19.31 3.58
N MET A 248 -6.76 19.22 2.57
CA MET A 248 -6.92 19.95 1.31
C MET A 248 -8.20 19.53 0.57
N THR A 249 -8.46 18.23 0.49
CA THR A 249 -9.65 17.65 -0.17
C THR A 249 -10.92 17.71 0.68
N ARG A 250 -10.81 18.10 1.95
CA ARG A 250 -11.90 18.01 2.95
C ARG A 250 -12.44 16.58 3.12
N GLY A 251 -11.66 15.57 2.76
CA GLY A 251 -12.09 14.17 2.73
C GLY A 251 -13.09 13.84 1.61
N LEU A 252 -13.28 14.71 0.61
CA LEU A 252 -14.11 14.49 -0.56
C LEU A 252 -13.25 14.41 -1.83
N TYR A 253 -13.14 13.23 -2.44
CA TYR A 253 -12.32 13.03 -3.63
C TYR A 253 -12.74 11.78 -4.41
N VAL A 254 -12.42 11.77 -5.72
CA VAL A 254 -12.26 10.50 -6.46
C VAL A 254 -10.98 9.86 -5.96
N GLY A 255 -11.08 8.62 -5.50
CA GLY A 255 -9.98 7.92 -4.86
C GLY A 255 -10.44 7.06 -3.67
N PHE A 256 -9.52 6.27 -3.15
CA PHE A 256 -9.76 5.23 -2.18
C PHE A 256 -8.56 5.08 -1.24
N ARG A 257 -8.82 4.97 0.07
CA ARG A 257 -7.80 4.64 1.08
C ARG A 257 -8.11 3.26 1.66
N ARG A 258 -7.21 2.31 1.42
CA ARG A 258 -7.28 0.96 1.98
C ARG A 258 -5.87 0.48 2.28
N VAL A 259 -5.74 -0.29 3.34
CA VAL A 259 -4.52 -1.01 3.67
C VAL A 259 -4.84 -2.50 3.54
N TYR A 260 -4.24 -3.12 2.52
CA TYR A 260 -4.24 -4.58 2.45
C TYR A 260 -3.04 -5.13 3.22
N PHE A 261 -3.30 -6.10 4.10
CA PHE A 261 -2.31 -6.69 4.98
C PHE A 261 -2.33 -8.21 4.82
N GLN A 262 -1.70 -8.67 3.73
CA GLN A 262 -1.80 -10.06 3.28
C GLN A 262 -0.45 -10.78 3.36
N PRO A 263 -0.22 -11.64 4.36
CA PRO A 263 0.90 -12.57 4.34
C PRO A 263 0.57 -13.78 3.46
N GLN A 264 1.49 -14.11 2.56
CA GLN A 264 1.49 -15.34 1.78
C GLN A 264 2.61 -16.24 2.29
N VAL A 265 2.28 -17.49 2.62
CA VAL A 265 3.22 -18.50 3.09
C VAL A 265 3.48 -19.50 1.99
N ASP A 266 4.69 -19.46 1.45
CA ASP A 266 5.18 -20.36 0.43
C ASP A 266 5.62 -21.71 1.06
N ASP A 267 5.91 -22.69 0.21
CA ASP A 267 6.51 -24.00 0.53
C ASP A 267 5.70 -24.94 1.44
N MET A 268 4.39 -24.75 1.62
CA MET A 268 3.64 -25.64 2.49
C MET A 268 3.68 -27.09 1.99
N HIS A 269 3.87 -28.02 2.94
CA HIS A 269 4.18 -29.45 2.78
C HIS A 269 5.63 -29.80 2.41
N LEU A 270 6.46 -28.84 1.98
CA LEU A 270 7.89 -29.10 1.78
C LEU A 270 8.67 -29.08 3.10
N ALA A 271 9.84 -29.73 3.09
CA ALA A 271 10.84 -29.61 4.16
C ALA A 271 12.02 -28.75 3.68
N THR A 272 12.12 -27.53 4.20
CA THR A 272 13.13 -26.53 3.82
C THR A 272 14.43 -26.73 4.60
N TYR A 273 15.58 -26.61 3.92
CA TYR A 273 16.88 -26.53 4.59
C TYR A 273 17.02 -25.19 5.31
N LEU A 274 17.53 -25.23 6.54
CA LEU A 274 17.71 -24.05 7.36
C LEU A 274 19.05 -23.38 7.06
N TYR A 275 19.09 -22.04 7.08
CA TYR A 275 20.35 -21.29 6.99
C TYR A 275 21.25 -21.61 8.18
N ILE A 276 20.68 -21.58 9.40
CA ILE A 276 21.29 -22.16 10.59
C ILE A 276 20.26 -22.98 11.38
N PRO A 277 20.66 -24.13 11.96
CA PRO A 277 21.95 -24.78 11.77
C PRO A 277 22.10 -25.35 10.35
N ASP A 278 23.30 -25.22 9.77
CA ASP A 278 23.62 -25.78 8.45
C ASP A 278 23.34 -27.30 8.42
N GLY A 279 22.72 -27.76 7.33
CA GLY A 279 22.21 -29.12 7.19
C GLY A 279 20.95 -29.44 8.00
N GLY A 280 20.45 -28.51 8.83
CA GLY A 280 19.15 -28.61 9.49
C GLY A 280 18.01 -28.53 8.47
N ARG A 281 16.90 -29.22 8.75
CA ARG A 281 15.66 -29.11 7.97
C ARG A 281 14.49 -28.87 8.91
N PHE A 282 13.51 -28.09 8.44
CA PHE A 282 12.25 -27.91 9.13
C PHE A 282 11.07 -28.11 8.17
N ARG A 283 10.01 -28.72 8.70
CA ARG A 283 8.71 -28.88 8.05
C ARG A 283 7.62 -28.51 9.05
N ALA A 284 6.70 -27.65 8.65
CA ALA A 284 5.57 -27.23 9.44
C ALA A 284 4.75 -28.42 9.95
N ARG A 285 4.16 -28.28 11.13
CA ARG A 285 3.41 -29.34 11.82
C ARG A 285 1.97 -28.91 12.06
N PRO A 286 1.04 -29.85 12.27
CA PRO A 286 -0.32 -29.54 12.71
C PRO A 286 -0.39 -28.61 13.93
N SER A 287 0.53 -28.74 14.89
CA SER A 287 0.61 -27.88 16.08
C SER A 287 0.99 -26.44 15.76
N ASP A 288 1.86 -26.23 14.75
CA ASP A 288 2.21 -24.89 14.28
C ASP A 288 0.98 -24.23 13.66
N MET A 289 0.26 -24.96 12.80
CA MET A 289 -0.96 -24.46 12.14
C MET A 289 -2.06 -24.12 13.15
N ALA A 290 -2.32 -25.01 14.12
CA ALA A 290 -3.31 -24.78 15.17
C ALA A 290 -2.99 -23.54 16.02
N ALA A 291 -1.72 -23.28 16.31
CA ALA A 291 -1.30 -22.06 17.00
C ALA A 291 -1.58 -20.80 16.17
N HIS A 292 -1.38 -20.85 14.86
CA HIS A 292 -1.70 -19.74 13.96
C HIS A 292 -3.20 -19.50 13.82
N VAL A 293 -4.05 -20.54 13.86
CA VAL A 293 -5.51 -20.36 13.93
C VAL A 293 -5.91 -19.59 15.18
N ALA A 294 -5.43 -20.01 16.35
CA ALA A 294 -5.73 -19.34 17.61
C ALA A 294 -5.23 -17.89 17.64
N TRP A 295 -4.00 -17.66 17.16
CA TRP A 295 -3.40 -16.33 17.10
C TRP A 295 -4.11 -15.40 16.11
N GLN A 296 -4.50 -15.88 14.93
CA GLN A 296 -5.25 -15.04 13.98
C GLN A 296 -6.56 -14.55 14.58
N ALA A 297 -7.28 -15.40 15.32
CA ALA A 297 -8.51 -15.01 16.01
C ALA A 297 -8.23 -13.95 17.09
N ASP A 298 -7.17 -14.10 17.88
CA ASP A 298 -6.73 -13.11 18.86
C ASP A 298 -6.37 -11.77 18.19
N LEU A 299 -5.55 -11.80 17.12
CA LEU A 299 -5.14 -10.61 16.38
C LEU A 299 -6.35 -9.86 15.83
N ASN A 300 -7.27 -10.56 15.16
CA ASN A 300 -8.51 -9.95 14.63
C ASN A 300 -9.34 -9.25 15.72
N SER A 301 -9.32 -9.74 16.97
CA SER A 301 -10.04 -9.12 18.08
C SER A 301 -9.42 -7.79 18.55
N ARG A 302 -8.13 -7.57 18.26
CA ARG A 302 -7.36 -6.40 18.67
C ARG A 302 -7.24 -5.34 17.58
N LEU A 303 -7.37 -5.72 16.32
CA LEU A 303 -7.26 -4.82 15.18
C LEU A 303 -8.38 -3.76 15.16
N PRO A 304 -8.16 -2.59 14.51
CA PRO A 304 -9.17 -1.54 14.41
C PRO A 304 -10.49 -2.04 13.79
N ALA A 305 -11.60 -1.43 14.18
CA ALA A 305 -12.92 -1.83 13.69
C ALA A 305 -12.98 -1.84 12.15
N GLY A 306 -13.54 -2.91 11.57
CA GLY A 306 -13.58 -3.13 10.12
C GLY A 306 -12.37 -3.88 9.57
N SER A 307 -11.39 -4.25 10.41
CA SER A 307 -10.28 -5.11 10.01
C SER A 307 -10.73 -6.56 9.83
N SER A 308 -9.98 -7.29 9.01
CA SER A 308 -10.13 -8.73 8.84
C SER A 308 -8.80 -9.28 8.36
N PHE A 309 -8.16 -10.13 9.16
CA PHE A 309 -6.84 -10.68 8.88
C PHE A 309 -6.94 -12.19 8.65
N THR A 310 -6.32 -12.68 7.57
CA THR A 310 -6.24 -14.11 7.23
C THR A 310 -4.96 -14.38 6.43
N VAL A 311 -4.20 -15.38 6.86
CA VAL A 311 -3.00 -15.88 6.18
C VAL A 311 -3.41 -16.70 4.96
N GLU A 312 -2.74 -16.48 3.83
CA GLU A 312 -2.89 -17.29 2.61
C GLU A 312 -1.67 -18.22 2.44
N ILE A 313 -1.91 -19.48 2.08
CA ILE A 313 -0.90 -20.54 2.05
C ILE A 313 -0.77 -21.08 0.63
N GLY A 314 0.45 -21.06 0.11
CA GLY A 314 0.89 -21.69 -1.13
C GLY A 314 1.32 -23.13 -0.88
N HIS A 315 0.68 -24.08 -1.56
CA HIS A 315 0.89 -25.51 -1.32
C HIS A 315 1.67 -26.21 -2.43
N ASN A 316 2.51 -27.17 -2.03
CA ASN A 316 3.24 -28.08 -2.91
C ASN A 316 2.85 -29.53 -2.64
N GLY A 317 1.95 -30.08 -3.46
CA GLY A 317 1.40 -31.42 -3.24
C GLY A 317 2.43 -32.54 -3.25
N ASN A 318 3.56 -32.37 -3.93
CA ASN A 318 4.60 -33.41 -3.93
C ASN A 318 5.24 -33.58 -2.55
N GLY A 319 5.30 -32.53 -1.72
CA GLY A 319 5.82 -32.62 -0.34
C GLY A 319 4.89 -33.37 0.61
N ASP A 320 3.60 -33.41 0.31
CA ASP A 320 2.65 -34.31 0.97
C ASP A 320 2.94 -35.75 0.55
N ILE A 321 2.98 -36.02 -0.77
CA ILE A 321 3.26 -37.36 -1.30
C ILE A 321 4.62 -37.89 -0.82
N GLU A 322 5.69 -37.08 -0.82
CA GLU A 322 7.01 -37.43 -0.29
C GLU A 322 6.92 -37.83 1.19
N CYS A 323 6.16 -37.08 1.99
CA CYS A 323 5.96 -37.42 3.39
C CYS A 323 5.20 -38.74 3.55
N ALA A 324 4.14 -38.94 2.79
CA ALA A 324 3.30 -40.15 2.84
C ALA A 324 4.09 -41.41 2.46
N VAL A 325 4.78 -41.41 1.31
CA VAL A 325 5.53 -42.61 0.84
C VAL A 325 6.70 -42.98 1.77
N ASN A 326 7.26 -42.00 2.49
CA ASN A 326 8.34 -42.21 3.46
C ASN A 326 7.83 -42.49 4.89
N ASN A 327 6.52 -42.41 5.15
CA ASN A 327 5.96 -42.63 6.47
C ASN A 327 5.83 -44.14 6.77
N GLU A 328 6.87 -44.74 7.36
CA GLU A 328 6.88 -46.18 7.72
C GLU A 328 5.86 -46.58 8.83
N THR A 329 5.03 -45.67 9.33
CA THR A 329 4.31 -45.86 10.62
C THR A 329 2.94 -46.55 10.55
N VAL A 330 2.41 -46.89 9.37
CA VAL A 330 1.14 -47.65 9.27
C VAL A 330 1.35 -49.03 8.64
N THR A 331 1.79 -49.98 9.45
CA THR A 331 1.55 -51.44 9.25
C THR A 331 2.08 -52.11 7.97
N GLY A 332 3.08 -51.55 7.29
CA GLY A 332 3.79 -52.23 6.20
C GLY A 332 2.99 -52.42 4.91
N VAL A 333 1.91 -51.65 4.70
CA VAL A 333 1.20 -51.54 3.43
C VAL A 333 1.09 -50.06 3.11
N SER A 334 1.90 -49.55 2.20
CA SER A 334 1.75 -48.18 1.69
C SER A 334 0.45 -48.07 0.90
N HIS A 335 -0.38 -47.07 1.20
CA HIS A 335 -1.58 -46.76 0.41
C HIS A 335 -1.24 -45.94 -0.85
N CYS A 336 0.02 -45.60 -1.04
CA CYS A 336 0.51 -44.84 -2.17
C CYS A 336 0.76 -45.73 -3.39
N ASN A 337 0.10 -45.37 -4.50
CA ASN A 337 0.36 -45.94 -5.82
C ASN A 337 0.34 -44.79 -6.85
N PRO A 338 1.49 -44.37 -7.39
CA PRO A 338 2.84 -44.90 -7.17
C PRO A 338 3.33 -44.88 -5.72
N ASP A 339 4.24 -45.79 -5.38
CA ASP A 339 4.90 -45.90 -4.08
C ASP A 339 6.13 -44.96 -3.94
N SER A 340 6.18 -43.92 -4.78
CA SER A 340 7.21 -42.90 -4.81
C SER A 340 6.57 -41.56 -5.16
N GLU A 341 7.22 -40.48 -4.76
CA GLU A 341 6.96 -39.10 -5.16
C GLU A 341 7.52 -38.79 -6.56
N ILE A 342 7.24 -37.60 -7.08
CA ILE A 342 7.97 -37.08 -8.24
C ILE A 342 9.36 -36.64 -7.78
N GLN A 343 10.39 -37.27 -8.37
CA GLN A 343 11.79 -36.97 -8.08
C GLN A 343 12.58 -36.81 -9.38
N TYR A 344 13.50 -35.86 -9.40
CA TYR A 344 14.41 -35.60 -10.51
C TYR A 344 15.68 -34.92 -10.02
N ASP A 345 16.76 -35.03 -10.79
CA ASP A 345 18.00 -34.31 -10.54
C ASP A 345 17.84 -32.86 -11.04
N ALA A 346 17.72 -31.91 -10.11
CA ALA A 346 17.60 -30.50 -10.46
C ALA A 346 18.94 -29.98 -11.05
N PRO A 347 18.92 -29.33 -12.23
CA PRO A 347 20.10 -28.67 -12.77
C PRO A 347 20.44 -27.42 -11.95
N ALA A 348 21.63 -26.86 -12.16
CA ALA A 348 21.98 -25.57 -11.57
C ALA A 348 21.02 -24.48 -12.06
N ASP A 349 20.60 -23.61 -11.14
CA ASP A 349 19.68 -22.53 -11.46
C ASP A 349 20.27 -21.58 -12.51
N PRO A 350 19.50 -21.17 -13.52
CA PRO A 350 19.89 -20.07 -14.40
C PRO A 350 20.08 -18.77 -13.61
N PRO A 351 20.86 -17.80 -14.15
CA PRO A 351 20.94 -16.47 -13.55
C PRO A 351 19.56 -15.82 -13.39
N LEU A 352 19.44 -14.92 -12.42
CA LEU A 352 18.25 -14.10 -12.24
C LEU A 352 17.89 -13.37 -13.55
N GLU A 353 16.60 -13.30 -13.88
CA GLU A 353 16.07 -12.69 -15.11
C GLU A 353 16.50 -13.38 -16.42
N PHE A 354 16.93 -14.65 -16.36
CA PHE A 354 17.16 -15.46 -17.54
C PHE A 354 15.89 -15.60 -18.39
N GLN A 355 15.92 -15.03 -19.60
CA GLN A 355 14.86 -15.21 -20.58
C GLN A 355 15.13 -16.44 -21.44
N LYS A 356 14.36 -17.51 -21.22
CA LYS A 356 14.54 -18.78 -21.93
C LYS A 356 14.24 -18.63 -23.43
N PRO A 357 15.11 -19.12 -24.33
CA PRO A 357 14.75 -19.30 -25.74
C PRO A 357 13.55 -20.26 -25.87
N LEU A 358 12.49 -19.82 -26.54
CA LEU A 358 11.24 -20.58 -26.68
C LEU A 358 11.47 -21.94 -27.36
N GLY A 359 10.78 -22.97 -26.87
CA GLY A 359 10.88 -24.34 -27.39
C GLY A 359 12.17 -25.07 -27.02
N THR A 360 13.01 -24.49 -26.15
CA THR A 360 14.20 -25.14 -25.60
C THR A 360 13.97 -25.59 -24.15
N GLY A 361 14.97 -26.23 -23.55
CA GLY A 361 14.89 -26.89 -22.25
C GLY A 361 14.95 -28.40 -22.38
N THR A 362 14.93 -29.11 -21.25
CA THR A 362 14.87 -30.58 -21.19
C THR A 362 13.90 -30.95 -20.09
N ASP A 363 13.01 -31.90 -20.37
CA ASP A 363 12.09 -32.40 -19.36
C ASP A 363 12.90 -33.07 -18.23
N LEU A 364 12.69 -32.61 -16.99
CA LEU A 364 13.21 -33.20 -15.76
C LEU A 364 12.24 -34.23 -15.19
N TRP A 365 10.94 -34.01 -15.38
CA TRP A 365 9.91 -34.89 -14.84
C TRP A 365 10.05 -36.32 -15.37
N PRO A 366 9.84 -37.34 -14.52
CA PRO A 366 9.83 -38.73 -14.96
C PRO A 366 8.70 -38.97 -15.98
N THR A 367 8.86 -39.97 -16.84
CA THR A 367 7.85 -40.34 -17.84
C THR A 367 6.58 -40.93 -17.22
N THR A 368 6.66 -41.38 -15.96
CA THR A 368 5.54 -41.93 -15.19
C THR A 368 5.62 -41.45 -13.73
N PRO A 369 4.47 -41.14 -13.10
CA PRO A 369 3.14 -41.11 -13.69
C PRO A 369 2.95 -39.90 -14.61
N SER A 370 2.13 -40.05 -15.66
CA SER A 370 1.84 -38.96 -16.63
C SER A 370 0.68 -38.06 -16.22
N ASN A 371 -0.08 -38.47 -15.20
CA ASN A 371 -1.15 -37.71 -14.56
C ASN A 371 -1.08 -37.98 -13.05
N TYR A 372 -1.68 -37.11 -12.24
CA TYR A 372 -1.82 -37.36 -10.80
C TYR A 372 -2.70 -38.60 -10.54
N THR A 373 -2.17 -39.59 -9.81
CA THR A 373 -2.87 -40.87 -9.55
C THR A 373 -2.84 -41.34 -8.09
N TRP A 374 -2.12 -40.66 -7.20
CA TRP A 374 -2.12 -41.00 -5.78
C TRP A 374 -3.53 -40.90 -5.20
N SER A 375 -3.83 -41.80 -4.27
CA SER A 375 -5.14 -41.88 -3.63
C SER A 375 -5.29 -40.83 -2.53
N TYR A 376 -6.55 -40.53 -2.18
CA TYR A 376 -6.85 -39.72 -1.00
C TYR A 376 -6.25 -40.38 0.26
N GLU A 377 -6.32 -41.71 0.36
CA GLU A 377 -5.77 -42.46 1.49
C GLU A 377 -4.25 -42.34 1.60
N CYS A 378 -3.52 -42.22 0.48
CA CYS A 378 -2.08 -41.94 0.49
C CYS A 378 -1.79 -40.55 1.05
N ALA A 379 -2.43 -39.50 0.51
CA ALA A 379 -2.26 -38.13 1.00
C ALA A 379 -2.62 -37.99 2.50
N ALA A 380 -3.61 -38.74 2.98
CA ALA A 380 -3.99 -38.75 4.39
C ALA A 380 -2.96 -39.41 5.32
N GLU A 381 -1.90 -40.05 4.81
CA GLU A 381 -0.79 -40.56 5.63
C GLU A 381 0.12 -39.43 6.16
N ASP A 382 0.14 -38.25 5.53
CA ASP A 382 0.78 -37.06 6.06
C ASP A 382 -0.11 -36.39 7.11
N THR A 383 0.34 -36.37 8.36
CA THR A 383 -0.40 -35.72 9.46
C THR A 383 -0.68 -34.24 9.23
N LEU A 384 0.14 -33.53 8.45
CA LEU A 384 -0.11 -32.14 8.08
C LEU A 384 -1.24 -32.02 7.06
N MET A 385 -1.25 -32.88 6.03
CA MET A 385 -2.34 -32.90 5.07
C MET A 385 -3.64 -33.38 5.72
N ASP A 386 -3.63 -34.44 6.52
CA ASP A 386 -4.80 -34.89 7.28
C ASP A 386 -5.39 -33.75 8.14
N TRP A 387 -4.54 -32.92 8.75
CA TRP A 387 -4.98 -31.73 9.48
C TRP A 387 -5.71 -30.71 8.58
N PHE A 388 -5.22 -30.45 7.37
CA PHE A 388 -5.84 -29.57 6.38
C PHE A 388 -7.07 -30.19 5.69
N MET A 389 -7.23 -31.52 5.69
CA MET A 389 -8.45 -32.17 5.17
C MET A 389 -9.68 -31.88 6.07
N VAL A 390 -9.46 -31.47 7.33
CA VAL A 390 -10.53 -31.03 8.23
C VAL A 390 -10.99 -29.62 7.84
N ALA A 391 -12.24 -29.49 7.40
CA ALA A 391 -12.80 -28.22 6.90
C ALA A 391 -12.65 -27.03 7.87
N GLU A 392 -12.82 -27.22 9.18
CA GLU A 392 -12.66 -26.16 10.18
C GLU A 392 -11.22 -25.61 10.24
N ASN A 393 -10.24 -26.51 10.12
CA ASN A 393 -8.81 -26.17 10.08
C ASN A 393 -8.44 -25.49 8.74
N ARG A 394 -8.89 -26.07 7.63
CA ARG A 394 -8.72 -25.56 6.27
C ARG A 394 -9.24 -24.14 6.14
N ASP A 395 -10.50 -23.92 6.49
CA ASP A 395 -11.21 -22.66 6.23
C ASP A 395 -10.80 -21.53 7.20
N ALA A 396 -9.89 -21.81 8.14
CA ALA A 396 -9.18 -20.80 8.93
C ALA A 396 -8.07 -20.07 8.14
N PHE A 397 -7.71 -20.58 6.96
CA PHE A 397 -6.72 -20.00 6.06
C PHE A 397 -7.31 -19.77 4.66
N TRP A 398 -6.57 -19.05 3.83
CA TRP A 398 -6.76 -19.03 2.38
C TRP A 398 -5.71 -19.88 1.70
N HIS A 399 -6.00 -20.33 0.47
CA HIS A 399 -5.17 -21.30 -0.23
C HIS A 399 -4.90 -20.90 -1.66
N ILE A 400 -3.70 -21.20 -2.12
CA ILE A 400 -3.25 -21.00 -3.50
C ILE A 400 -2.27 -22.10 -3.89
N SER A 401 -2.13 -22.37 -5.19
CA SER A 401 -1.10 -23.28 -5.68
C SER A 401 0.29 -22.65 -5.56
N HIS A 402 1.29 -23.45 -5.20
CA HIS A 402 2.70 -23.08 -5.30
C HIS A 402 3.48 -24.02 -6.23
N THR A 403 2.81 -24.60 -7.24
CA THR A 403 3.27 -25.73 -8.08
C THR A 403 3.36 -27.05 -7.32
N PHE A 404 3.50 -28.18 -8.02
CA PHE A 404 3.43 -29.50 -7.40
C PHE A 404 4.75 -29.84 -6.69
N THR A 405 5.88 -29.75 -7.39
CA THR A 405 7.19 -30.20 -6.90
C THR A 405 8.12 -29.06 -6.50
N HIS A 406 7.74 -27.81 -6.76
CA HIS A 406 8.60 -26.64 -6.61
C HIS A 406 9.80 -26.66 -7.59
N GLU A 407 9.58 -27.14 -8.82
CA GLU A 407 10.59 -27.08 -9.88
C GLU A 407 10.94 -25.62 -10.23
N ASN A 408 12.24 -25.31 -10.41
CA ASN A 408 12.65 -24.01 -10.96
C ASN A 408 12.21 -23.87 -12.43
N LEU A 409 11.35 -22.89 -12.70
CA LEU A 409 10.73 -22.70 -14.01
C LEU A 409 11.48 -21.76 -14.95
N ASN A 410 12.67 -21.26 -14.60
CA ASN A 410 13.42 -20.35 -15.46
C ASN A 410 13.87 -21.00 -16.77
N ASN A 411 14.23 -22.29 -16.74
CA ASN A 411 14.65 -23.04 -17.93
C ASN A 411 13.85 -24.34 -18.15
N SER A 412 12.74 -24.51 -17.43
CA SER A 412 11.82 -25.66 -17.58
C SER A 412 11.16 -25.67 -18.95
N THR A 413 10.69 -26.85 -19.37
CA THR A 413 9.93 -26.98 -20.62
C THR A 413 8.45 -26.63 -20.40
N TYR A 414 7.72 -26.46 -21.52
CA TYR A 414 6.26 -26.37 -21.47
C TYR A 414 5.66 -27.61 -20.80
N SER A 415 6.14 -28.81 -21.14
CA SER A 415 5.58 -30.07 -20.64
C SER A 415 5.68 -30.17 -19.13
N ASP A 416 6.82 -29.81 -18.56
CA ASP A 416 7.04 -29.90 -17.13
C ASP A 416 6.25 -28.84 -16.37
N THR A 417 6.23 -27.62 -16.89
CA THR A 417 5.36 -26.58 -16.31
C THR A 417 3.88 -26.97 -16.35
N VAL A 418 3.40 -27.67 -17.39
CA VAL A 418 2.03 -28.20 -17.41
C VAL A 418 1.80 -29.21 -16.29
N LYS A 419 2.74 -30.13 -16.07
CA LYS A 419 2.62 -31.14 -14.99
C LYS A 419 2.65 -30.47 -13.61
N GLU A 420 3.54 -29.50 -13.40
CA GLU A 420 3.60 -28.69 -12.17
C GLU A 420 2.27 -28.06 -11.79
N ILE A 421 1.51 -27.58 -12.78
CA ILE A 421 0.19 -26.99 -12.53
C ILE A 421 -0.89 -28.06 -12.38
N GLN A 422 -0.99 -28.99 -13.33
CA GLN A 422 -2.09 -29.96 -13.37
C GLN A 422 -2.05 -30.94 -12.21
N PHE A 423 -0.87 -31.40 -11.81
CA PHE A 423 -0.73 -32.30 -10.66
C PHE A 423 -1.12 -31.59 -9.37
N ASN A 424 -0.70 -30.34 -9.18
CA ASN A 424 -1.07 -29.60 -7.98
C ASN A 424 -2.56 -29.26 -7.96
N GLN A 425 -3.17 -28.91 -9.09
CA GLN A 425 -4.62 -28.70 -9.19
C GLN A 425 -5.38 -29.99 -8.81
N ALA A 426 -4.99 -31.14 -9.36
CA ALA A 426 -5.63 -32.41 -9.05
C ALA A 426 -5.48 -32.81 -7.57
N TRP A 427 -4.30 -32.59 -6.98
CA TRP A 427 -4.03 -32.82 -5.56
C TRP A 427 -4.85 -31.88 -4.65
N LEU A 428 -4.87 -30.57 -4.96
CA LEU A 428 -5.67 -29.56 -4.26
C LEU A 428 -7.17 -29.89 -4.28
N ASP A 429 -7.67 -30.35 -5.44
CA ASP A 429 -9.06 -30.78 -5.62
C ASP A 429 -9.37 -32.05 -4.82
N GLN A 430 -8.53 -33.08 -4.93
CA GLN A 430 -8.71 -34.37 -4.25
C GLN A 430 -8.78 -34.21 -2.73
N ASN A 431 -7.90 -33.38 -2.17
CA ASN A 431 -7.76 -33.21 -0.73
C ASN A 431 -8.63 -32.08 -0.17
N GLY A 432 -9.51 -31.51 -1.00
CA GLY A 432 -10.53 -30.56 -0.59
C GLY A 432 -10.03 -29.14 -0.32
N LEU A 433 -8.75 -28.83 -0.57
CA LEU A 433 -8.19 -27.48 -0.46
C LEU A 433 -8.86 -26.51 -1.45
N ALA A 434 -9.10 -26.96 -2.68
CA ALA A 434 -9.75 -26.16 -3.72
C ALA A 434 -11.25 -25.89 -3.48
N ALA A 435 -11.90 -26.70 -2.62
CA ALA A 435 -13.29 -26.49 -2.20
C ALA A 435 -13.42 -25.49 -1.04
N GLY A 436 -12.30 -25.10 -0.42
CA GLY A 436 -12.25 -24.09 0.64
C GLY A 436 -12.16 -22.67 0.10
N LYS A 437 -11.49 -21.80 0.86
CA LYS A 437 -11.19 -20.42 0.43
C LYS A 437 -9.95 -20.42 -0.46
N PHE A 438 -10.13 -20.70 -1.75
CA PHE A 438 -9.07 -21.02 -2.71
C PHE A 438 -8.99 -20.04 -3.89
N SER A 439 -7.78 -19.75 -4.37
CA SER A 439 -7.45 -18.84 -5.48
C SER A 439 -7.22 -19.65 -6.77
N PRO A 440 -8.28 -20.01 -7.54
CA PRO A 440 -8.17 -20.93 -8.68
C PRO A 440 -7.46 -20.36 -9.90
N ASN A 441 -7.36 -19.04 -10.03
CA ASN A 441 -6.63 -18.39 -11.12
C ASN A 441 -5.25 -17.87 -10.69
N GLY A 442 -4.89 -18.13 -9.44
CA GLY A 442 -3.69 -17.65 -8.78
C GLY A 442 -2.59 -18.70 -8.73
N LEU A 443 -1.35 -18.24 -8.81
CA LEU A 443 -0.17 -19.05 -8.53
C LEU A 443 0.87 -18.21 -7.81
N ILE A 444 1.48 -18.76 -6.77
CA ILE A 444 2.79 -18.29 -6.31
C ILE A 444 3.82 -19.06 -7.15
N PRO A 445 4.60 -18.43 -8.04
CA PRO A 445 5.59 -19.17 -8.82
C PRO A 445 6.72 -19.65 -7.89
N PRO A 446 7.26 -20.88 -8.08
CA PRO A 446 8.25 -21.47 -7.18
C PRO A 446 9.53 -20.63 -7.24
N ALA A 447 9.96 -20.11 -6.09
CA ALA A 447 11.04 -19.13 -5.97
C ALA A 447 10.93 -17.92 -6.94
N ILE A 448 9.72 -17.53 -7.34
CA ILE A 448 9.46 -16.45 -8.32
C ILE A 448 10.20 -16.69 -9.65
N THR A 449 10.20 -17.95 -10.11
CA THR A 449 10.83 -18.39 -11.37
C THR A 449 9.81 -18.53 -12.50
N GLY A 450 10.29 -18.58 -13.74
CA GLY A 450 9.44 -18.75 -14.94
C GLY A 450 8.83 -17.47 -15.52
N LEU A 451 8.96 -16.33 -14.84
CA LEU A 451 8.43 -15.03 -15.29
C LEU A 451 9.10 -14.45 -16.54
N HIS A 452 10.22 -15.05 -16.97
CA HIS A 452 10.88 -14.78 -18.26
C HIS A 452 10.97 -16.03 -19.16
N ASN A 453 10.24 -17.09 -18.82
CA ASN A 453 10.11 -18.30 -19.62
C ASN A 453 8.75 -18.28 -20.33
N GLY A 454 8.73 -17.90 -21.61
CA GLY A 454 7.48 -17.79 -22.35
C GLY A 454 6.71 -19.11 -22.48
N ASP A 455 7.40 -20.25 -22.48
CA ASP A 455 6.73 -21.56 -22.49
C ASP A 455 6.06 -21.86 -21.14
N ALA A 456 6.69 -21.48 -20.02
CA ALA A 456 6.10 -21.63 -18.69
C ALA A 456 4.87 -20.72 -18.51
N ILE A 457 4.99 -19.44 -18.90
CA ILE A 457 3.86 -18.49 -18.88
C ILE A 457 2.70 -19.00 -19.73
N LYS A 458 3.00 -19.55 -20.92
CA LYS A 458 1.99 -20.17 -21.78
C LYS A 458 1.32 -21.35 -21.08
N ALA A 459 2.10 -22.25 -20.46
CA ALA A 459 1.58 -23.40 -19.73
C ALA A 459 0.67 -22.99 -18.57
N TRP A 460 1.01 -21.94 -17.82
CA TRP A 460 0.16 -21.37 -16.77
C TRP A 460 -1.19 -20.89 -17.33
N LEU A 461 -1.15 -20.06 -18.37
CA LEU A 461 -2.36 -19.50 -18.98
C LEU A 461 -3.27 -20.59 -19.58
N ASP A 462 -2.70 -21.59 -20.24
CA ASP A 462 -3.44 -22.72 -20.81
C ASP A 462 -4.11 -23.59 -19.74
N ASN A 463 -3.62 -23.57 -18.50
CA ASN A 463 -4.17 -24.29 -17.35
C ASN A 463 -4.94 -23.39 -16.37
N GLY A 464 -5.37 -22.21 -16.83
CA GLY A 464 -6.28 -21.35 -16.09
C GLY A 464 -5.63 -20.44 -15.04
N ILE A 465 -4.31 -20.43 -14.92
CA ILE A 465 -3.57 -19.48 -14.08
C ILE A 465 -3.45 -18.15 -14.84
N LYS A 466 -3.99 -17.08 -14.26
CA LYS A 466 -4.04 -15.74 -14.87
C LYS A 466 -3.21 -14.72 -14.10
N TYR A 467 -3.06 -14.93 -12.80
CA TYR A 467 -2.47 -13.99 -11.88
C TYR A 467 -1.38 -14.68 -11.08
N VAL A 468 -0.19 -14.12 -11.08
CA VAL A 468 0.94 -14.59 -10.27
C VAL A 468 1.43 -13.47 -9.38
N VAL A 469 2.12 -13.81 -8.29
CA VAL A 469 2.95 -12.84 -7.59
C VAL A 469 4.36 -12.76 -8.20
N GLY A 470 4.96 -11.58 -8.12
CA GLY A 470 6.36 -11.32 -8.44
C GLY A 470 7.21 -11.12 -7.18
N ASP A 471 8.26 -10.33 -7.32
CA ASP A 471 9.15 -9.94 -6.23
C ASP A 471 9.56 -8.48 -6.44
N SER A 472 9.16 -7.61 -5.52
CA SER A 472 9.38 -6.17 -5.61
C SER A 472 10.85 -5.75 -5.42
N SER A 473 11.76 -6.66 -5.03
CA SER A 473 13.21 -6.40 -5.08
C SER A 473 13.79 -6.48 -6.51
N ARG A 474 13.01 -7.01 -7.46
CA ARG A 474 13.40 -7.20 -8.86
C ARG A 474 12.65 -6.20 -9.76
N PRO A 475 13.28 -5.09 -10.17
CA PRO A 475 12.58 -4.02 -10.89
C PRO A 475 11.92 -4.46 -12.21
N LEU A 476 12.41 -5.52 -12.85
CA LEU A 476 11.83 -6.08 -14.08
C LEU A 476 10.48 -6.78 -13.86
N LEU A 477 10.14 -7.09 -12.60
CA LEU A 477 8.86 -7.68 -12.20
C LEU A 477 7.86 -6.64 -11.69
N MET A 478 8.23 -5.36 -11.70
CA MET A 478 7.36 -4.25 -11.32
C MET A 478 6.82 -3.53 -12.55
N ASN A 479 5.67 -2.87 -12.40
CA ASN A 479 5.15 -2.01 -13.46
C ASN A 479 6.04 -0.76 -13.60
N PRO A 480 6.60 -0.46 -14.79
CA PRO A 480 7.53 0.65 -14.97
C PRO A 480 6.85 2.03 -15.07
N THR A 481 5.51 2.07 -15.10
CA THR A 481 4.73 3.31 -15.25
C THR A 481 4.11 3.78 -13.94
N ASN A 482 3.55 2.86 -13.16
CA ASN A 482 2.89 3.19 -11.90
C ASN A 482 3.02 2.05 -10.89
N GLU A 483 3.56 2.34 -9.71
CA GLU A 483 3.79 1.37 -8.63
C GLU A 483 2.51 0.74 -8.05
N TYR A 484 1.33 1.32 -8.29
CA TYR A 484 0.03 0.76 -7.88
C TYR A 484 -0.62 -0.12 -8.97
N TRP A 485 0.08 -0.38 -10.07
CA TRP A 485 -0.38 -1.25 -11.14
C TRP A 485 0.36 -2.59 -11.11
N PRO A 486 -0.29 -3.68 -11.54
CA PRO A 486 0.44 -4.91 -11.77
C PRO A 486 1.31 -4.78 -13.02
N LEU A 487 2.34 -5.62 -13.14
CA LEU A 487 3.03 -5.81 -14.41
C LEU A 487 2.19 -6.75 -15.29
N ILE A 488 1.98 -6.38 -16.56
CA ILE A 488 1.39 -7.27 -17.56
C ILE A 488 2.51 -7.78 -18.44
N THR A 489 2.69 -9.10 -18.49
CA THR A 489 3.77 -9.70 -19.28
C THR A 489 3.59 -9.41 -20.77
N ASN A 490 4.72 -9.34 -21.49
CA ASN A 490 4.73 -9.17 -22.93
C ASN A 490 5.78 -10.07 -23.59
N VAL A 491 5.65 -10.27 -24.90
CA VAL A 491 6.54 -11.16 -25.66
C VAL A 491 8.01 -10.73 -25.58
N SER A 492 8.30 -9.43 -25.61
CA SER A 492 9.67 -8.93 -25.64
C SER A 492 10.40 -9.18 -24.32
N ALA A 493 9.79 -8.85 -23.19
CA ALA A 493 10.42 -8.92 -21.88
C ALA A 493 10.29 -10.30 -21.23
N ASN A 494 9.18 -11.01 -21.48
CA ASN A 494 8.84 -12.23 -20.75
C ASN A 494 8.78 -13.48 -21.64
N GLY A 495 8.80 -13.33 -22.97
CA GLY A 495 8.62 -14.43 -23.92
C GLY A 495 7.15 -14.82 -24.19
N TYR A 496 6.20 -14.33 -23.39
CA TYR A 496 4.76 -14.51 -23.62
C TYR A 496 3.98 -13.34 -23.01
N ALA A 497 2.82 -13.01 -23.60
CA ALA A 497 2.02 -11.86 -23.19
C ALA A 497 0.72 -12.23 -22.46
N GLY A 498 0.28 -11.35 -21.55
CA GLY A 498 -1.07 -11.37 -20.98
C GLY A 498 -1.20 -11.97 -19.58
N LEU A 499 -0.12 -12.45 -18.98
CA LEU A 499 -0.12 -12.83 -17.56
C LEU A 499 -0.03 -11.57 -16.70
N THR A 500 -0.80 -11.53 -15.60
CA THR A 500 -0.71 -10.44 -14.62
C THR A 500 0.23 -10.83 -13.50
N VAL A 501 1.24 -10.00 -13.23
CA VAL A 501 2.19 -10.16 -12.13
C VAL A 501 1.89 -9.10 -11.07
N VAL A 502 1.37 -9.54 -9.94
CA VAL A 502 1.10 -8.74 -8.75
C VAL A 502 2.43 -8.53 -7.99
N PRO A 503 2.84 -7.29 -7.68
CA PRO A 503 4.06 -7.05 -6.92
C PRO A 503 3.92 -7.61 -5.50
N ARG A 504 4.99 -8.15 -4.91
CA ARG A 504 5.00 -8.76 -3.56
C ARG A 504 6.29 -8.39 -2.83
N TRP A 505 6.17 -8.00 -1.56
CA TRP A 505 7.31 -7.57 -0.75
C TRP A 505 8.10 -8.76 -0.20
N PRO A 506 9.41 -8.89 -0.51
CA PRO A 506 10.29 -9.73 0.28
C PRO A 506 10.53 -9.09 1.65
N LEU A 507 10.82 -9.92 2.65
CA LEU A 507 11.02 -9.52 4.04
C LEU A 507 12.43 -9.86 4.53
N PRO A 508 12.97 -9.16 5.55
CA PRO A 508 14.12 -9.62 6.33
C PRO A 508 13.72 -10.76 7.28
N ILE A 509 12.78 -11.62 6.86
CA ILE A 509 12.33 -12.85 7.50
C ILE A 509 12.51 -13.90 6.41
N TYR A 510 13.68 -14.52 6.41
CA TYR A 510 14.14 -15.31 5.27
C TYR A 510 13.45 -16.67 5.18
N TYR A 511 13.37 -17.18 3.95
CA TYR A 511 12.61 -18.39 3.59
C TYR A 511 13.07 -19.66 4.31
N ASN A 512 14.36 -19.74 4.55
CA ASN A 512 15.17 -20.80 5.13
C ASN A 512 15.44 -20.57 6.62
N CYS A 513 14.59 -19.80 7.32
CA CYS A 513 14.74 -19.56 8.75
C CYS A 513 13.46 -19.81 9.54
N ASP A 514 13.62 -20.50 10.68
CA ASP A 514 12.53 -20.93 11.56
C ASP A 514 12.58 -20.29 12.96
N VAL A 515 13.68 -19.59 13.29
CA VAL A 515 13.88 -18.90 14.57
C VAL A 515 14.58 -17.55 14.39
N ALA A 516 14.41 -16.66 15.37
CA ALA A 516 14.96 -15.29 15.36
C ALA A 516 16.47 -15.23 15.13
N ALA A 517 17.23 -16.14 15.76
CA ALA A 517 18.69 -16.20 15.59
C ALA A 517 19.08 -16.51 14.14
N CYS A 518 18.30 -17.33 13.44
CA CYS A 518 18.55 -17.67 12.05
C CYS A 518 18.41 -16.46 11.14
N THR A 519 17.24 -15.82 11.21
CA THR A 519 16.95 -14.65 10.40
C THR A 519 17.90 -13.49 10.68
N GLN A 520 18.26 -13.28 11.96
CA GLN A 520 19.27 -12.30 12.33
C GLN A 520 20.62 -12.61 11.68
N GLN A 521 21.08 -13.85 11.74
CA GLN A 521 22.38 -14.24 11.20
C GLN A 521 22.44 -14.06 9.69
N GLU A 522 21.41 -14.50 8.96
CA GLU A 522 21.36 -14.32 7.51
C GLU A 522 21.29 -12.84 7.10
N TRP A 523 20.61 -12.01 7.88
CA TRP A 523 20.58 -10.55 7.66
C TRP A 523 21.97 -9.91 7.79
N LEU A 524 22.74 -10.31 8.82
CA LEU A 524 24.13 -9.86 9.02
C LEU A 524 25.03 -10.30 7.85
N ASP A 525 24.86 -11.52 7.37
CA ASP A 525 25.75 -12.14 6.39
C ASP A 525 25.48 -11.66 4.94
N THR A 526 24.22 -11.37 4.61
CA THR A 526 23.80 -11.20 3.20
C THR A 526 23.32 -9.80 2.84
N SER A 527 22.86 -9.01 3.82
CA SER A 527 22.01 -7.85 3.57
C SER A 527 22.55 -6.54 4.14
N GLY A 528 23.82 -6.52 4.59
CA GLY A 528 24.41 -5.37 5.27
C GLY A 528 23.77 -5.09 6.64
N GLY A 529 23.10 -6.09 7.23
CA GLY A 529 22.48 -6.00 8.53
C GLY A 529 23.49 -5.70 9.64
N TRP A 530 22.98 -5.20 10.77
CA TRP A 530 23.82 -4.87 11.92
C TRP A 530 23.07 -5.06 13.24
N GLY A 531 23.80 -5.37 14.30
CA GLY A 531 23.21 -5.46 15.64
C GLY A 531 22.48 -6.78 15.91
N THR A 532 21.34 -6.67 16.57
CA THR A 532 20.56 -7.75 17.17
C THR A 532 19.26 -8.01 16.42
N PHE A 533 18.53 -9.06 16.79
CA PHE A 533 17.18 -9.28 16.28
C PHE A 533 16.23 -8.10 16.56
N THR A 534 16.43 -7.34 17.64
CA THR A 534 15.66 -6.11 17.89
C THR A 534 15.91 -5.07 16.80
N ASP A 535 17.15 -4.90 16.37
CA ASP A 535 17.51 -3.95 15.30
C ASP A 535 16.92 -4.39 13.95
N LEU A 536 16.93 -5.70 13.67
CA LEU A 536 16.25 -6.28 12.50
C LEU A 536 14.74 -6.00 12.52
N ILE A 537 14.09 -6.24 13.65
CA ILE A 537 12.65 -6.02 13.79
C ILE A 537 12.29 -4.53 13.75
N ASP A 538 13.15 -3.63 14.23
CA ASP A 538 12.98 -2.19 14.06
C ASP A 538 13.16 -1.76 12.58
N PHE A 539 14.10 -2.36 11.85
CA PHE A 539 14.21 -2.20 10.41
C PHE A 539 12.96 -2.69 9.68
N HIS A 540 12.42 -3.85 10.06
CA HIS A 540 11.15 -4.38 9.54
C HIS A 540 9.99 -3.42 9.84
N ARG A 541 9.86 -2.94 11.09
CA ARG A 541 8.84 -1.98 11.49
C ARG A 541 8.87 -0.74 10.61
N THR A 542 10.03 -0.10 10.48
CA THR A 542 10.18 1.18 9.75
C THR A 542 9.99 1.01 8.25
N THR A 543 10.53 -0.06 7.66
CA THR A 543 10.45 -0.31 6.21
C THR A 543 9.05 -0.68 5.76
N TYR A 544 8.39 -1.63 6.42
CA TYR A 544 7.12 -2.15 5.92
C TYR A 544 5.89 -1.38 6.42
N SER A 545 5.98 -0.67 7.56
CA SER A 545 4.93 0.31 7.91
C SER A 545 4.89 1.46 6.90
N ARG A 546 6.03 1.89 6.37
CA ARG A 546 6.10 2.86 5.26
C ARG A 546 5.32 2.38 4.05
N HIS A 547 5.47 1.12 3.65
CA HIS A 547 4.72 0.54 2.53
C HIS A 547 3.21 0.56 2.78
N LEU A 548 2.76 0.18 3.99
CA LEU A 548 1.35 0.23 4.37
C LEU A 548 0.80 1.67 4.39
N LEU A 549 1.57 2.63 4.93
CA LEU A 549 1.23 4.06 4.94
C LEU A 549 1.19 4.65 3.52
N SER A 550 2.07 4.20 2.63
CA SER A 550 2.02 4.55 1.21
C SER A 550 0.86 3.90 0.44
N LEU A 551 -0.03 3.16 1.11
CA LEU A 551 -1.17 2.45 0.52
C LEU A 551 -0.75 1.46 -0.59
N ARG A 552 0.44 0.88 -0.46
CA ARG A 552 0.89 -0.22 -1.31
C ARG A 552 0.10 -1.46 -0.95
N HIS A 553 -0.52 -2.07 -1.96
CA HIS A 553 -1.45 -3.19 -1.80
C HIS A 553 -0.75 -4.56 -1.99
N ASP A 554 0.56 -4.53 -2.22
CA ASP A 554 1.43 -5.67 -2.40
C ASP A 554 1.35 -6.61 -1.17
N PRO A 555 1.20 -7.95 -1.33
CA PRO A 555 1.27 -8.88 -0.21
C PRO A 555 2.72 -9.04 0.29
N PHE A 556 2.89 -9.76 1.40
CA PHE A 556 4.18 -10.02 2.05
C PHE A 556 4.57 -11.49 1.91
N MET A 557 5.81 -11.73 1.49
CA MET A 557 6.37 -13.07 1.28
C MET A 557 6.90 -13.67 2.59
N TYR A 558 6.35 -14.82 2.97
CA TYR A 558 6.81 -15.71 4.04
C TYR A 558 6.89 -17.14 3.51
N HIS A 559 7.48 -18.05 4.28
CA HIS A 559 7.59 -19.47 3.93
C HIS A 559 7.23 -20.33 5.13
N GLN A 560 6.94 -21.61 4.90
CA GLN A 560 6.48 -22.55 5.95
C GLN A 560 7.38 -22.59 7.19
N ALA A 561 8.71 -22.44 7.03
CA ALA A 561 9.65 -22.44 8.14
C ALA A 561 9.40 -21.28 9.11
N ASN A 562 8.94 -20.14 8.61
CA ASN A 562 8.62 -18.97 9.42
C ASN A 562 7.40 -19.19 10.32
N MET A 563 6.64 -20.28 10.14
CA MET A 563 5.48 -20.66 10.95
C MET A 563 5.83 -21.54 12.14
N ARG A 564 7.10 -21.91 12.38
CA ARG A 564 7.48 -22.68 13.57
C ARG A 564 7.06 -21.96 14.85
N HIS A 565 6.28 -22.64 15.70
CA HIS A 565 5.74 -22.06 16.94
C HIS A 565 5.87 -23.02 18.13
N GLY A 566 6.08 -22.48 19.33
CA GLY A 566 5.90 -23.20 20.60
C GLY A 566 7.06 -24.08 21.05
N ASP A 567 8.07 -24.30 20.21
CA ASP A 567 9.28 -25.07 20.54
C ASP A 567 10.58 -24.35 20.12
N THR A 568 10.55 -23.02 20.13
CA THR A 568 11.69 -22.19 19.72
C THR A 568 12.65 -21.91 20.87
N ASN A 569 12.22 -22.17 22.12
CA ASN A 569 12.94 -21.83 23.36
C ASN A 569 13.18 -20.31 23.53
N ASN A 570 12.46 -19.48 22.78
CA ASN A 570 12.55 -18.03 22.83
C ASN A 570 11.17 -17.42 23.07
N THR A 571 11.01 -16.71 24.17
CA THR A 571 9.78 -15.94 24.45
C THR A 571 9.93 -14.51 23.94
N TRP A 572 8.98 -14.09 23.13
CA TRP A 572 8.88 -12.74 22.60
C TRP A 572 7.67 -12.01 23.17
N THR A 573 7.78 -10.70 23.34
CA THR A 573 6.67 -9.83 23.76
C THR A 573 6.50 -8.69 22.76
N PHE A 574 5.32 -8.63 22.14
CA PHE A 574 4.90 -7.53 21.28
C PHE A 574 3.54 -7.04 21.75
N GLY A 575 3.48 -5.84 22.32
CA GLY A 575 2.25 -5.28 22.87
C GLY A 575 1.65 -6.19 23.95
N PRO A 576 0.38 -6.62 23.83
CA PRO A 576 -0.24 -7.52 24.81
C PRO A 576 0.12 -9.00 24.64
N VAL A 577 0.80 -9.37 23.53
CA VAL A 577 1.08 -10.77 23.19
C VAL A 577 2.45 -11.17 23.73
N THR A 578 2.51 -12.29 24.44
CA THR A 578 3.76 -12.89 24.91
C THR A 578 3.73 -14.40 24.72
N GLY A 579 4.79 -14.97 24.15
CA GLY A 579 4.89 -16.42 23.96
C GLY A 579 6.05 -16.81 23.06
N GLU A 580 6.14 -18.09 22.74
CA GLU A 580 7.09 -18.64 21.76
C GLU A 580 6.57 -18.45 20.33
N LEU A 581 6.47 -17.18 19.94
CA LEU A 581 5.91 -16.74 18.67
C LEU A 581 6.77 -17.19 17.48
N SER A 582 6.10 -17.52 16.37
CA SER A 582 6.74 -17.75 15.08
C SER A 582 7.26 -16.44 14.48
N LEU A 583 8.18 -16.54 13.52
CA LEU A 583 8.70 -15.37 12.80
C LEU A 583 7.59 -14.61 12.05
N LEU A 584 6.63 -15.33 11.46
CA LEU A 584 5.46 -14.71 10.83
C LEU A 584 4.62 -13.92 11.84
N GLN A 585 4.35 -14.49 13.01
CA GLN A 585 3.61 -13.81 14.07
C GLN A 585 4.35 -12.56 14.55
N ILE A 586 5.66 -12.66 14.78
CA ILE A 586 6.51 -11.54 15.18
C ILE A 586 6.44 -10.41 14.14
N GLY A 587 6.71 -10.71 12.87
CA GLY A 587 6.69 -9.72 11.79
C GLY A 587 5.31 -9.09 11.60
N THR A 588 4.24 -9.86 11.78
CA THR A 588 2.86 -9.36 11.68
C THR A 588 2.48 -8.47 12.87
N GLU A 589 2.76 -8.89 14.11
CA GLU A 589 2.46 -8.12 15.32
C GLU A 589 3.13 -6.75 15.30
N VAL A 590 4.40 -6.70 14.89
CA VAL A 590 5.18 -5.46 14.80
C VAL A 590 4.51 -4.45 13.87
N LEU A 591 4.08 -4.88 12.69
CA LEU A 591 3.44 -4.00 11.71
C LEU A 591 2.02 -3.62 12.13
N ALA A 592 1.23 -4.57 12.64
CA ALA A 592 -0.12 -4.30 13.11
C ALA A 592 -0.12 -3.28 14.26
N GLN A 593 0.77 -3.45 15.23
CA GLN A 593 0.89 -2.54 16.37
C GLN A 593 1.40 -1.17 15.97
N GLU A 594 2.34 -1.08 15.02
CA GLU A 594 2.79 0.21 14.51
C GLU A 594 1.67 0.94 13.76
N MET A 595 0.90 0.24 12.92
CA MET A 595 -0.24 0.83 12.21
C MET A 595 -1.35 1.28 13.17
N MET A 596 -1.64 0.52 14.24
CA MET A 596 -2.60 0.91 15.29
C MET A 596 -2.09 2.06 16.16
N ARG A 597 -0.77 2.16 16.37
CA ARG A 597 -0.16 3.28 17.09
C ARG A 597 -0.32 4.57 16.29
N LEU A 598 -0.12 4.51 14.97
CA LEU A 598 -0.14 5.67 14.09
C LEU A 598 -1.54 6.06 13.62
N THR A 599 -2.41 5.10 13.37
CA THR A 599 -3.68 5.30 12.67
C THR A 599 -4.84 4.55 13.31
N THR A 600 -6.06 4.86 12.88
CA THR A 600 -7.29 4.12 13.20
C THR A 600 -7.74 3.22 12.05
N TRP A 601 -6.86 2.94 11.09
CA TRP A 601 -7.27 2.33 9.82
C TRP A 601 -7.49 0.83 9.95
N PRO A 602 -8.51 0.28 9.30
CA PRO A 602 -8.66 -1.17 9.20
C PRO A 602 -7.52 -1.81 8.41
N LEU A 603 -7.01 -2.94 8.92
CA LEU A 603 -6.08 -3.82 8.20
C LEU A 603 -6.89 -5.00 7.62
N VAL A 604 -6.88 -5.13 6.30
CA VAL A 604 -7.72 -6.12 5.61
C VAL A 604 -6.86 -7.05 4.77
N SER A 605 -6.96 -8.35 5.00
CA SER A 605 -6.40 -9.37 4.14
C SER A 605 -7.25 -9.48 2.87
N LYS A 606 -6.62 -9.79 1.74
CA LYS A 606 -7.32 -10.18 0.51
C LYS A 606 -6.69 -11.41 -0.11
N GLN A 607 -7.55 -12.32 -0.53
CA GLN A 607 -7.15 -13.51 -1.24
C GLN A 607 -6.50 -13.12 -2.59
N HIS A 608 -5.50 -13.87 -3.05
CA HIS A 608 -4.66 -13.48 -4.19
C HIS A 608 -5.45 -13.12 -5.46
N ASP A 609 -6.47 -13.91 -5.82
CA ASP A 609 -7.28 -13.64 -7.01
C ASP A 609 -8.05 -12.31 -6.89
N ASP A 610 -8.62 -12.03 -5.72
CA ASP A 610 -9.30 -10.76 -5.45
C ASP A 610 -8.32 -9.59 -5.41
N LEU A 611 -7.12 -9.81 -4.87
CA LEU A 611 -6.06 -8.82 -4.83
C LEU A 611 -5.58 -8.46 -6.25
N ALA A 612 -5.38 -9.47 -7.10
CA ALA A 612 -5.02 -9.28 -8.51
C ALA A 612 -6.09 -8.48 -9.26
N LEU A 613 -7.37 -8.79 -9.02
CA LEU A 613 -8.49 -8.04 -9.60
C LEU A 613 -8.52 -6.58 -9.12
N ASP A 614 -8.16 -6.28 -7.87
CA ASP A 614 -8.03 -4.89 -7.40
C ASP A 614 -6.92 -4.12 -8.12
N PHE A 615 -5.76 -4.76 -8.32
CA PHE A 615 -4.65 -4.20 -9.08
C PHE A 615 -5.05 -3.92 -10.54
N ILE A 616 -5.74 -4.87 -11.19
CA ILE A 616 -6.27 -4.70 -12.55
C ILE A 616 -7.32 -3.58 -12.58
N ALA A 617 -8.23 -3.54 -11.62
CA ALA A 617 -9.24 -2.49 -11.50
C ALA A 617 -8.58 -1.12 -11.27
N ARG A 618 -7.46 -1.07 -10.54
CA ARG A 618 -6.66 0.15 -10.35
C ARG A 618 -6.06 0.65 -11.64
N MET A 619 -5.35 -0.22 -12.35
CA MET A 619 -4.79 0.11 -13.67
C MET A 619 -5.89 0.54 -14.66
N THR A 620 -7.03 -0.15 -14.66
CA THR A 620 -8.14 0.13 -15.57
C THR A 620 -8.79 1.48 -15.30
N ARG A 621 -9.12 1.80 -14.03
CA ARG A 621 -9.77 3.08 -13.69
C ARG A 621 -8.88 4.29 -13.90
N ASP A 622 -7.57 4.15 -13.69
CA ASP A 622 -6.62 5.22 -13.97
C ASP A 622 -6.62 5.56 -15.47
N GLY A 623 -6.77 4.55 -16.34
CA GLY A 623 -6.94 4.72 -17.78
C GLY A 623 -8.28 5.35 -18.22
N CYS A 624 -9.30 5.37 -17.35
CA CYS A 624 -10.60 5.98 -17.66
C CYS A 624 -10.58 7.53 -17.53
N GLY A 625 -9.57 8.10 -16.89
CA GLY A 625 -9.47 9.54 -16.65
C GLY A 625 -10.60 10.08 -15.76
N ALA A 626 -10.89 9.35 -14.68
CA ALA A 626 -11.94 9.71 -13.73
C ALA A 626 -11.67 11.08 -13.06
N LYS A 627 -12.72 11.90 -12.91
CA LYS A 627 -12.66 13.22 -12.27
C LYS A 627 -13.89 13.45 -11.41
N LEU A 628 -13.72 14.24 -10.34
CA LEU A 628 -14.82 14.80 -9.56
C LEU A 628 -14.92 16.29 -9.84
N SER A 629 -16.13 16.83 -9.76
CA SER A 629 -16.40 18.25 -9.57
C SER A 629 -17.35 18.40 -8.39
N TRP A 630 -17.09 19.34 -7.48
CA TRP A 630 -18.03 19.68 -6.43
C TRP A 630 -18.75 21.00 -6.70
N THR A 631 -19.96 21.12 -6.17
CA THR A 631 -20.81 22.31 -6.26
C THR A 631 -20.83 23.01 -4.91
N LEU A 632 -20.61 24.32 -4.91
CA LEU A 632 -20.64 25.16 -3.71
C LEU A 632 -22.03 25.75 -3.49
N SER A 633 -22.35 26.01 -2.22
CA SER A 633 -23.49 26.85 -1.83
C SER A 633 -23.33 28.27 -2.37
N SER A 634 -24.45 28.99 -2.49
CA SER A 634 -24.45 30.38 -2.99
C SER A 634 -23.64 31.35 -2.12
N ASP A 635 -23.41 31.02 -0.83
CA ASP A 635 -22.58 31.79 0.10
C ASP A 635 -21.12 31.30 0.17
N LEU A 636 -20.75 30.30 -0.64
CA LEU A 636 -19.42 29.69 -0.72
C LEU A 636 -18.94 29.00 0.57
N LYS A 637 -19.82 28.78 1.54
CA LYS A 637 -19.43 28.21 2.85
C LYS A 637 -19.51 26.69 2.91
N SER A 638 -20.24 26.05 2.00
CA SER A 638 -20.41 24.59 2.01
C SER A 638 -20.39 23.98 0.62
N ILE A 639 -19.96 22.71 0.56
CA ILE A 639 -20.12 21.86 -0.62
C ILE A 639 -21.49 21.18 -0.52
N THR A 640 -22.31 21.33 -1.55
CA THR A 640 -23.71 20.85 -1.56
C THR A 640 -23.93 19.64 -2.46
N GLY A 641 -22.98 19.31 -3.33
CA GLY A 641 -23.05 18.14 -4.19
C GLY A 641 -21.73 17.85 -4.89
N ALA A 642 -21.60 16.63 -5.40
CA ALA A 642 -20.45 16.20 -6.19
C ALA A 642 -20.92 15.45 -7.44
N THR A 643 -20.18 15.58 -8.53
CA THR A 643 -20.45 14.89 -9.80
C THR A 643 -19.18 14.19 -10.23
N VAL A 644 -19.30 12.88 -10.44
CA VAL A 644 -18.24 12.03 -10.97
C VAL A 644 -18.38 11.98 -12.48
N SER A 645 -17.27 12.06 -13.18
CA SER A 645 -17.20 11.89 -14.63
C SER A 645 -15.97 11.10 -15.00
N SER A 646 -15.96 10.58 -16.21
CA SER A 646 -14.79 9.96 -16.83
C SER A 646 -14.78 10.30 -18.32
N THR A 647 -13.77 9.85 -19.06
CA THR A 647 -13.76 9.99 -20.51
C THR A 647 -15.03 9.36 -21.09
N ASN A 648 -15.84 10.16 -21.80
CA ASN A 648 -17.15 9.78 -22.32
C ASN A 648 -18.18 9.29 -21.28
N ASN A 649 -17.95 9.55 -19.99
CA ASN A 649 -18.73 9.04 -18.86
C ASN A 649 -18.88 7.51 -18.85
N GLN A 650 -17.83 6.80 -19.28
CA GLN A 650 -17.74 5.35 -19.25
C GLN A 650 -16.46 4.89 -18.56
N CYS A 651 -16.53 3.78 -17.84
CA CYS A 651 -15.38 3.03 -17.35
C CYS A 651 -15.82 1.57 -17.17
N SER A 652 -14.94 0.62 -17.49
CA SER A 652 -15.24 -0.81 -17.36
C SER A 652 -15.17 -1.32 -15.91
N THR A 653 -14.72 -0.48 -14.99
CA THR A 653 -14.65 -0.75 -13.56
C THR A 653 -15.30 0.41 -12.76
N PRO A 654 -15.84 0.16 -11.56
CA PRO A 654 -16.33 1.22 -10.68
C PRO A 654 -15.23 2.26 -10.37
N ILE A 655 -15.66 3.52 -10.26
CA ILE A 655 -14.80 4.65 -9.84
C ILE A 655 -15.03 4.87 -8.35
N PRO A 656 -14.00 4.71 -7.49
CA PRO A 656 -14.16 4.97 -6.07
C PRO A 656 -14.28 6.46 -5.80
N VAL A 657 -15.19 6.82 -4.89
CA VAL A 657 -15.39 8.18 -4.42
C VAL A 657 -15.48 8.16 -2.91
N THR A 658 -14.57 8.86 -2.25
CA THR A 658 -14.59 9.02 -0.80
C THR A 658 -15.41 10.24 -0.44
N PHE A 659 -16.33 10.07 0.51
CA PHE A 659 -17.13 11.15 1.08
C PHE A 659 -16.83 11.30 2.57
N PRO A 660 -16.67 12.53 3.10
CA PRO A 660 -16.41 12.76 4.52
C PRO A 660 -17.68 12.68 5.38
N VAL A 661 -18.84 12.69 4.73
CA VAL A 661 -20.17 12.60 5.35
C VAL A 661 -21.06 11.73 4.47
N SER A 662 -22.09 11.12 5.05
CA SER A 662 -23.07 10.36 4.28
C SER A 662 -23.70 11.21 3.17
N ALA A 663 -23.66 10.69 1.94
CA ALA A 663 -24.29 11.30 0.78
C ALA A 663 -25.44 10.44 0.24
N SER A 664 -26.44 11.09 -0.36
CA SER A 664 -27.41 10.43 -1.24
C SER A 664 -26.86 10.43 -2.68
N THR A 665 -27.17 9.38 -3.44
CA THR A 665 -26.74 9.25 -4.83
C THR A 665 -27.91 8.79 -5.69
N THR A 666 -27.93 9.24 -6.94
CA THR A 666 -28.83 8.76 -7.99
C THR A 666 -28.18 7.66 -8.83
N ALA A 667 -26.87 7.44 -8.68
CA ALA A 667 -26.13 6.38 -9.36
C ALA A 667 -26.24 5.05 -8.61
N THR A 668 -26.18 3.94 -9.34
CA THR A 668 -25.97 2.62 -8.75
C THR A 668 -24.56 2.57 -8.16
N SER A 669 -24.45 2.38 -6.85
CA SER A 669 -23.15 2.29 -6.17
C SER A 669 -23.17 1.24 -5.07
N THR A 670 -22.02 0.62 -4.85
CA THR A 670 -21.73 -0.18 -3.66
C THR A 670 -21.09 0.75 -2.63
N LYS A 671 -21.48 0.63 -1.36
CA LYS A 671 -20.85 1.36 -0.25
C LYS A 671 -19.87 0.43 0.44
N GLU A 672 -18.72 0.98 0.82
CA GLU A 672 -17.68 0.31 1.61
C GLU A 672 -17.34 1.15 2.84
#